data_AF-A0A2E5XHX7-F1
#
_entry.id   AF-A0A2E5XHX7-F1
#
_cell.length_a   1.000
_cell.length_b   1.000
_cell.length_c   1.000
_cell.angle_alpha   90.00
_cell.angle_beta   90.00
_cell.angle_gamma   90.00
#
_symmetry.space_group_name_H-M   'P 1'
#
loop_
_entity.id
_entity.type
_entity.pdbx_description
1 polymer ?
#
loop_
_entity_poly.entity_id
_entity_poly.type
_entity_poly.pdbx_seq_one_letter_code
_entity_poly.pdbx_strand_id
1 'polypeptide(L)'
;MKRLFFLTAHATIAWFMTSPSPAELLYDSGYIVPSFADSADTEYSAWDLFYVANEAPNYPDFAAPNGILQSASEAGFSPPATASPADPAAFWHLENPTITQNVPGIAFVIGPAITGNIYSFRGPTDFQLNDSTPYELGTVVFQFQTAGNLVDFGSIKLKYNDNGTEVVLDPDEYIREYQSDTSGFGGSGNRNALQWDLTGRGISSYRVTWRASSSSMSLQEVSLDTSASYAQVVPEGRTWTGTGSTAWGEGANWAEGSPSQDFGNVRFVNEEDVTISMPSAQTVGEFVFDTARDVTIANTGTLVSNTGLFTGSGSTGTYRIAGDFEMCAYNLFEIDGGEVVIEGRISGASGLRKEGNGRMVLKADNSFGAGSGGIGCTGGELRIEGSNQFTNSASVLRGDLVLAGPAPVDAPGTLGNASSDVTVGADSSIFGGIVTPARLVVEGDHEIARGIAFAAGTFDKRIGARSTNSGAEFSGSVALRADSTNIKFFAEGATDRAVFSGEISGGEAGLNVEINPGGAEGTVQFTGNDKTYANMTYVRGGLLEVAAGTTLSAPVIVEPGIGGSAVVGGSGTFSGGVEVAAGGILAPGTGVGVMASSGQTWEAAGALEIEISDPSGGAGVGWDLLGVDGIVNITASPEDPFLVRVISLEAPGGFSPDSAVSWKVVQSSEGIIGFSPGNFVIDATEFVTGPGGGAFSLSLENGGTEIHLQYAPGVGSPYEVWREANFSAEELANNLVSGFDADTDSDGLTTLLEYALGGDPKVADADLRPRVMIDDSSFGDPAGEFLALTFNRLLNRPDIDYVVEASESLEGGWTEIVQVTDGGFPVAVNGGGVSVGAVEGNSQEVRAGDLVPVEESGRRFLRLLVIKR
;
A
#
# COMPACT_ATOMS: atom_id res chain seq x y z
N MET A 1 20.31 -46.91 -36.30
CA MET A 1 19.77 -48.29 -36.43
C MET A 1 18.56 -48.20 -37.36
N LYS A 2 18.49 -49.04 -38.42
CA LYS A 2 17.62 -48.94 -39.63
C LYS A 2 16.10 -49.00 -39.38
N ARG A 3 15.31 -48.34 -40.25
CA ARG A 3 14.02 -48.79 -40.88
C ARG A 3 13.55 -47.73 -41.88
N LEU A 4 13.71 -47.90 -43.21
CA LEU A 4 12.98 -48.71 -44.20
C LEU A 4 11.59 -48.16 -44.58
N PHE A 5 11.51 -47.61 -45.80
CA PHE A 5 10.31 -47.25 -46.56
C PHE A 5 9.40 -48.46 -46.86
N PHE A 6 8.09 -48.24 -46.88
CA PHE A 6 7.15 -48.94 -47.77
C PHE A 6 6.01 -47.99 -48.19
N LEU A 7 5.82 -47.87 -49.50
CA LEU A 7 4.65 -47.29 -50.16
C LEU A 7 3.49 -48.30 -50.14
N THR A 8 2.25 -47.86 -49.90
CA THR A 8 1.05 -48.36 -50.60
C THR A 8 -0.14 -47.41 -50.39
N ALA A 9 -1.03 -47.37 -51.38
CA ALA A 9 -1.95 -46.28 -51.66
C ALA A 9 -3.42 -46.57 -51.27
N HIS A 10 -4.17 -45.48 -51.06
CA HIS A 10 -5.63 -45.30 -51.10
C HIS A 10 -6.54 -46.00 -50.07
N ALA A 11 -7.03 -45.20 -49.10
CA ALA A 11 -8.44 -45.20 -48.70
C ALA A 11 -8.81 -43.82 -48.13
N THR A 12 -9.73 -43.13 -48.81
CA THR A 12 -10.31 -41.85 -48.43
C THR A 12 -11.10 -42.02 -47.13
N ILE A 13 -10.63 -41.41 -46.05
CA ILE A 13 -11.43 -41.17 -44.84
C ILE A 13 -11.28 -39.69 -44.54
N ALA A 14 -12.32 -38.93 -44.87
CA ALA A 14 -12.45 -37.54 -44.46
C ALA A 14 -12.66 -37.49 -42.95
N TRP A 15 -11.57 -37.30 -42.21
CA TRP A 15 -11.64 -36.73 -40.87
C TRP A 15 -11.58 -35.22 -41.04
N PHE A 16 -12.70 -34.55 -40.82
CA PHE A 16 -12.68 -33.14 -40.41
C PHE A 16 -12.06 -33.10 -39.01
N MET A 17 -10.74 -32.99 -38.96
CA MET A 17 -10.04 -32.40 -37.81
C MET A 17 -9.60 -31.03 -38.27
N THR A 18 -10.35 -30.00 -37.88
CA THR A 18 -9.76 -28.66 -37.75
C THR A 18 -8.90 -28.69 -36.49
N SER A 19 -7.68 -29.21 -36.60
CA SER A 19 -6.62 -28.80 -35.69
C SER A 19 -6.30 -27.34 -36.04
N PRO A 20 -6.29 -26.39 -35.09
CA PRO A 20 -5.67 -25.10 -35.36
C PRO A 20 -4.21 -25.37 -35.75
N SER A 21 -3.78 -24.76 -36.85
CA SER A 21 -2.36 -24.63 -37.23
C SER A 21 -1.55 -24.08 -36.03
N PRO A 22 -0.24 -24.40 -35.90
CA PRO A 22 0.56 -23.92 -34.78
C PRO A 22 0.59 -22.40 -34.80
N ALA A 23 0.47 -21.80 -33.62
CA ALA A 23 0.05 -20.42 -33.46
C ALA A 23 1.25 -19.45 -33.25
N GLU A 24 2.47 -19.98 -33.21
CA GLU A 24 3.75 -19.28 -33.16
C GLU A 24 4.48 -19.38 -34.52
N LEU A 25 4.85 -18.24 -35.12
CA LEU A 25 5.58 -18.15 -36.40
C LEU A 25 7.09 -18.33 -36.24
N LEU A 26 7.67 -18.01 -35.08
CA LEU A 26 9.11 -18.01 -34.84
C LEU A 26 9.59 -19.21 -34.02
N TYR A 27 8.72 -19.82 -33.20
CA TYR A 27 9.10 -20.95 -32.35
C TYR A 27 8.70 -22.32 -32.95
N ASP A 28 7.49 -22.47 -33.46
CA ASP A 28 7.03 -23.77 -34.00
C ASP A 28 7.71 -24.11 -35.35
N SER A 29 7.91 -23.12 -36.22
CA SER A 29 8.56 -23.27 -37.53
C SER A 29 10.07 -22.94 -37.54
N GLY A 30 10.60 -22.38 -36.45
CA GLY A 30 11.86 -21.65 -36.48
C GLY A 30 11.69 -20.25 -37.09
N TYR A 31 12.80 -19.54 -37.34
CA TYR A 31 12.75 -18.25 -38.03
C TYR A 31 12.01 -18.35 -39.37
N ILE A 32 11.34 -17.25 -39.75
CA ILE A 32 10.60 -17.19 -41.02
C ILE A 32 11.62 -17.35 -42.15
N VAL A 33 11.35 -18.28 -43.06
CA VAL A 33 12.14 -18.44 -44.27
C VAL A 33 11.57 -17.53 -45.36
N PRO A 34 12.31 -16.51 -45.85
CA PRO A 34 11.83 -15.63 -46.90
C PRO A 34 11.45 -16.38 -48.17
N SER A 35 10.39 -15.95 -48.86
CA SER A 35 10.00 -16.56 -50.15
C SER A 35 11.04 -16.38 -51.25
N PHE A 36 11.93 -15.39 -51.10
CA PHE A 36 13.03 -15.11 -52.01
C PHE A 36 14.31 -15.88 -51.64
N ALA A 37 14.32 -16.67 -50.56
CA ALA A 37 15.47 -17.49 -50.22
C ALA A 37 15.92 -18.30 -51.45
N ASP A 38 17.23 -18.32 -51.69
CA ASP A 38 17.88 -18.97 -52.84
C ASP A 38 17.58 -18.35 -54.23
N SER A 39 16.97 -17.16 -54.30
CA SER A 39 16.85 -16.42 -55.56
C SER A 39 18.19 -15.77 -55.96
N ALA A 40 18.37 -15.50 -57.26
CA ALA A 40 19.46 -14.62 -57.69
C ALA A 40 19.32 -13.24 -57.02
N ASP A 41 20.45 -12.60 -56.73
CA ASP A 41 20.51 -11.29 -56.04
C ASP A 41 19.89 -11.31 -54.64
N THR A 42 20.22 -12.36 -53.88
CA THR A 42 19.89 -12.52 -52.46
C THR A 42 21.12 -13.01 -51.68
N GLU A 43 21.14 -12.69 -50.39
CA GLU A 43 22.19 -13.08 -49.45
C GLU A 43 21.54 -13.51 -48.14
N TYR A 44 22.13 -14.51 -47.50
CA TYR A 44 21.77 -15.00 -46.18
C TYR A 44 23.00 -14.98 -45.29
N SER A 45 22.83 -14.86 -43.98
CA SER A 45 23.89 -15.01 -42.97
C SER A 45 23.25 -15.36 -41.63
N ALA A 46 23.90 -16.24 -40.87
CA ALA A 46 23.45 -16.56 -39.51
C ALA A 46 24.60 -16.67 -38.52
N TRP A 47 24.27 -16.41 -37.27
CA TRP A 47 25.11 -16.50 -36.07
C TRP A 47 24.39 -17.34 -35.03
N ASP A 48 24.86 -18.56 -34.77
CA ASP A 48 24.44 -19.36 -33.60
C ASP A 48 25.48 -19.27 -32.47
N LEU A 49 26.73 -18.97 -32.79
CA LEU A 49 27.82 -18.82 -31.82
C LEU A 49 28.53 -17.47 -31.99
N PHE A 50 28.74 -16.78 -30.86
CA PHE A 50 29.64 -15.63 -30.78
C PHE A 50 30.94 -16.02 -30.09
N TYR A 51 32.03 -15.45 -30.57
CA TYR A 51 33.39 -15.77 -30.12
C TYR A 51 34.03 -14.63 -29.33
N VAL A 52 33.56 -13.40 -29.54
CA VAL A 52 34.14 -12.20 -28.94
C VAL A 52 33.03 -11.31 -28.39
N ALA A 53 33.19 -10.88 -27.14
CA ALA A 53 32.14 -10.11 -26.45
C ALA A 53 32.14 -8.61 -26.76
N ASN A 54 33.26 -8.02 -27.19
CA ASN A 54 33.41 -6.58 -27.51
C ASN A 54 34.71 -6.27 -28.28
N GLU A 55 35.77 -7.07 -28.10
CA GLU A 55 37.13 -6.77 -28.57
C GLU A 55 37.32 -6.84 -30.10
N ALA A 56 36.41 -7.51 -30.82
CA ALA A 56 36.42 -7.65 -32.27
C ALA A 56 35.01 -7.98 -32.80
N PRO A 57 34.75 -7.79 -34.11
CA PRO A 57 33.50 -8.20 -34.73
C PRO A 57 33.35 -9.73 -34.78
N ASN A 58 32.11 -10.22 -34.64
CA ASN A 58 31.76 -11.63 -34.85
C ASN A 58 31.25 -11.82 -36.28
N TYR A 59 31.80 -12.83 -36.98
CA TYR A 59 31.41 -13.21 -38.33
C TYR A 59 30.37 -14.34 -38.30
N PRO A 60 29.55 -14.49 -39.35
CA PRO A 60 28.56 -15.56 -39.45
C PRO A 60 29.25 -16.93 -39.37
N ASP A 61 28.64 -17.86 -38.65
CA ASP A 61 29.07 -19.27 -38.60
C ASP A 61 28.37 -20.11 -39.67
N PHE A 62 27.25 -19.63 -40.24
CA PHE A 62 26.52 -20.31 -41.31
C PHE A 62 26.23 -19.42 -42.52
N ALA A 63 26.32 -20.06 -43.70
CA ALA A 63 25.80 -19.59 -44.99
C ALA A 63 26.17 -18.14 -45.37
N ALA A 64 27.44 -17.76 -45.20
CA ALA A 64 27.91 -16.40 -45.50
C ALA A 64 28.09 -16.13 -47.01
N PRO A 65 27.79 -14.91 -47.51
CA PRO A 65 27.83 -14.59 -48.94
C PRO A 65 29.17 -14.82 -49.62
N ASN A 66 30.26 -14.57 -48.89
CA ASN A 66 31.64 -14.70 -49.38
C ASN A 66 32.38 -15.92 -48.76
N GLY A 67 31.65 -16.96 -48.31
CA GLY A 67 32.18 -18.18 -47.68
C GLY A 67 32.12 -19.46 -48.54
N ILE A 68 32.53 -20.62 -47.99
CA ILE A 68 32.71 -21.90 -48.73
C ILE A 68 31.46 -22.84 -48.75
N LEU A 69 30.33 -22.48 -48.14
CA LEU A 69 29.09 -23.29 -48.17
C LEU A 69 27.91 -22.49 -48.72
N GLN A 70 27.29 -22.97 -49.81
CA GLN A 70 26.26 -22.26 -50.58
C GLN A 70 24.87 -22.93 -50.50
N SER A 71 23.85 -22.08 -50.38
CA SER A 71 22.37 -22.25 -50.44
C SER A 71 21.65 -23.04 -49.34
N ALA A 72 20.52 -22.47 -48.93
CA ALA A 72 19.71 -22.81 -47.77
C ALA A 72 18.54 -23.74 -48.16
N SER A 73 18.81 -24.91 -48.75
CA SER A 73 17.71 -25.77 -49.21
C SER A 73 17.32 -26.91 -48.24
N GLU A 74 16.06 -26.83 -47.80
CA GLU A 74 15.13 -27.86 -47.34
C GLU A 74 15.22 -28.38 -45.89
N ALA A 75 14.14 -28.09 -45.15
CA ALA A 75 13.64 -28.77 -43.95
C ALA A 75 14.45 -28.62 -42.65
N GLY A 76 14.37 -27.44 -42.03
CA GLY A 76 14.91 -27.21 -40.70
C GLY A 76 16.44 -27.23 -40.71
N PHE A 77 17.02 -26.24 -40.06
CA PHE A 77 18.46 -26.18 -39.93
C PHE A 77 18.97 -27.42 -39.16
N SER A 78 19.80 -28.25 -39.82
CA SER A 78 20.59 -29.28 -39.17
C SER A 78 22.02 -29.17 -39.70
N PRO A 79 22.98 -28.71 -38.88
CA PRO A 79 24.36 -28.58 -39.33
C PRO A 79 24.89 -29.95 -39.80
N PRO A 80 25.75 -30.00 -40.83
CA PRO A 80 26.39 -31.26 -41.23
C PRO A 80 27.05 -31.93 -40.02
N ALA A 81 26.98 -33.26 -39.90
CA ALA A 81 27.56 -33.99 -38.75
C ALA A 81 29.08 -33.80 -38.55
N THR A 82 29.76 -33.14 -39.50
CA THR A 82 31.18 -32.79 -39.48
C THR A 82 31.44 -31.30 -39.24
N ALA A 83 30.40 -30.46 -39.14
CA ALA A 83 30.53 -29.08 -38.74
C ALA A 83 31.02 -29.05 -37.28
N SER A 84 32.20 -28.47 -37.08
CA SER A 84 32.82 -28.36 -35.76
C SER A 84 32.75 -26.90 -35.32
N PRO A 85 32.04 -26.60 -34.23
CA PRO A 85 32.13 -25.30 -33.55
C PRO A 85 33.56 -24.88 -33.19
N ALA A 86 34.50 -25.84 -33.20
CA ALA A 86 35.90 -25.64 -32.88
C ALA A 86 36.82 -25.36 -34.09
N ASP A 87 36.31 -25.33 -35.33
CA ASP A 87 37.11 -24.97 -36.52
C ASP A 87 36.42 -23.93 -37.42
N PRO A 88 36.38 -22.65 -36.99
CA PRO A 88 35.63 -21.59 -37.67
C PRO A 88 36.36 -20.98 -38.89
N ALA A 89 37.54 -21.48 -39.28
CA ALA A 89 38.46 -20.78 -40.19
C ALA A 89 37.97 -20.57 -41.64
N ALA A 90 36.82 -21.13 -42.05
CA ALA A 90 36.30 -21.04 -43.42
C ALA A 90 35.28 -19.89 -43.68
N PHE A 91 34.96 -19.08 -42.67
CA PHE A 91 33.79 -18.16 -42.71
C PHE A 91 34.10 -16.66 -42.48
N TRP A 92 35.36 -16.30 -42.21
CA TRP A 92 35.79 -14.96 -41.78
C TRP A 92 36.25 -14.11 -42.97
N HIS A 93 35.39 -13.94 -43.97
CA HIS A 93 35.66 -13.03 -45.06
C HIS A 93 35.40 -11.59 -44.61
N LEU A 94 36.31 -10.66 -44.92
CA LEU A 94 36.20 -9.25 -44.52
C LEU A 94 34.98 -8.53 -45.12
N GLU A 95 34.40 -9.08 -46.18
CA GLU A 95 33.19 -8.57 -46.84
C GLU A 95 31.90 -9.23 -46.34
N ASN A 96 31.97 -10.21 -45.43
CA ASN A 96 30.77 -10.75 -44.80
C ASN A 96 30.21 -9.75 -43.79
N PRO A 97 28.90 -9.80 -43.50
CA PRO A 97 28.32 -9.00 -42.43
C PRO A 97 28.96 -9.33 -41.08
N THR A 98 28.91 -8.40 -40.14
CA THR A 98 29.53 -8.59 -38.81
C THR A 98 28.68 -8.03 -37.69
N ILE A 99 28.68 -8.69 -36.53
CA ILE A 99 28.01 -8.22 -35.31
C ILE A 99 29.05 -7.85 -34.26
N THR A 100 28.95 -6.62 -33.76
CA THR A 100 29.80 -6.10 -32.67
C THR A 100 28.91 -5.65 -31.52
N GLN A 101 29.23 -6.07 -30.31
CA GLN A 101 28.73 -5.42 -29.11
C GLN A 101 29.65 -4.23 -28.81
N ASN A 102 29.10 -3.04 -28.54
CA ASN A 102 29.81 -1.77 -28.53
C ASN A 102 30.20 -1.26 -27.14
N VAL A 103 29.74 -1.89 -26.05
CA VAL A 103 30.03 -1.42 -24.68
C VAL A 103 31.19 -2.21 -24.07
N PRO A 104 32.38 -1.61 -23.90
CA PRO A 104 33.56 -2.32 -23.45
C PRO A 104 33.48 -2.76 -21.99
N GLY A 105 34.01 -3.95 -21.70
CA GLY A 105 34.24 -4.45 -20.34
C GLY A 105 32.99 -4.85 -19.54
N ILE A 106 31.80 -4.84 -20.15
CA ILE A 106 30.55 -5.23 -19.47
C ILE A 106 30.07 -6.64 -19.83
N ALA A 107 30.40 -7.13 -21.03
CA ALA A 107 29.88 -8.38 -21.58
C ALA A 107 30.96 -9.47 -21.65
N PHE A 108 30.53 -10.73 -21.67
CA PHE A 108 31.38 -11.90 -21.90
C PHE A 108 30.64 -12.92 -22.77
N VAL A 109 31.39 -13.88 -23.32
CA VAL A 109 30.81 -15.02 -24.06
C VAL A 109 30.57 -16.19 -23.10
N ILE A 110 29.34 -16.69 -23.03
CA ILE A 110 29.02 -17.87 -22.23
C ILE A 110 29.57 -19.10 -22.95
N GLY A 111 30.68 -19.65 -22.45
CA GLY A 111 31.27 -20.91 -22.89
C GLY A 111 31.25 -21.09 -24.42
N PRO A 112 32.22 -20.55 -25.18
CA PRO A 112 32.18 -20.55 -26.65
C PRO A 112 32.13 -21.95 -27.29
N ALA A 113 32.43 -23.01 -26.53
CA ALA A 113 32.29 -24.41 -26.94
C ALA A 113 30.99 -25.09 -26.44
N ILE A 114 30.09 -24.33 -25.81
CA ILE A 114 28.84 -24.80 -25.19
C ILE A 114 27.64 -24.04 -25.79
N THR A 115 27.58 -22.72 -25.61
CA THR A 115 26.45 -21.88 -26.07
C THR A 115 26.87 -20.70 -26.93
N GLY A 116 28.06 -20.12 -26.73
CA GLY A 116 28.52 -18.98 -27.54
C GLY A 116 27.76 -17.66 -27.36
N ASN A 117 26.77 -17.57 -26.47
CA ASN A 117 25.97 -16.36 -26.29
C ASN A 117 26.77 -15.15 -25.77
N ILE A 118 26.44 -13.93 -26.22
CA ILE A 118 26.93 -12.69 -25.59
C ILE A 118 26.00 -12.31 -24.44
N TYR A 119 26.58 -12.15 -23.24
CA TYR A 119 25.82 -11.88 -22.01
C TYR A 119 26.49 -10.84 -21.12
N SER A 120 25.71 -10.05 -20.39
CA SER A 120 26.23 -9.08 -19.40
C SER A 120 25.43 -9.07 -18.11
N PHE A 121 26.08 -9.14 -16.94
CA PHE A 121 25.46 -8.83 -15.64
C PHE A 121 25.63 -7.36 -15.22
N ARG A 122 26.46 -6.60 -15.94
CA ARG A 122 26.99 -5.31 -15.46
C ARG A 122 26.25 -4.09 -16.02
N GLY A 123 25.50 -4.27 -17.09
CA GLY A 123 24.73 -3.20 -17.73
C GLY A 123 24.10 -3.67 -19.03
N PRO A 124 23.27 -2.82 -19.66
CA PRO A 124 22.67 -3.10 -20.95
C PRO A 124 23.74 -3.18 -22.04
N THR A 125 23.65 -4.22 -22.88
CA THR A 125 24.48 -4.38 -24.07
C THR A 125 23.95 -3.54 -25.23
N ASP A 126 24.86 -3.10 -26.11
CA ASP A 126 24.56 -2.34 -27.34
C ASP A 126 25.20 -3.11 -28.50
N PHE A 127 24.44 -3.44 -29.52
CA PHE A 127 24.87 -4.22 -30.66
C PHE A 127 24.73 -3.44 -31.96
N GLN A 128 25.66 -3.70 -32.88
CA GLN A 128 25.65 -3.21 -34.24
C GLN A 128 25.99 -4.34 -35.20
N LEU A 129 25.08 -4.60 -36.14
CA LEU A 129 25.33 -5.42 -37.32
C LEU A 129 25.73 -4.49 -38.47
N ASN A 130 26.85 -4.76 -39.15
CA ASN A 130 27.27 -4.04 -40.35
C ASN A 130 27.21 -4.97 -41.55
N ASP A 131 26.70 -4.48 -42.68
CA ASP A 131 26.59 -5.28 -43.89
C ASP A 131 26.76 -4.42 -45.17
N SER A 132 27.19 -5.07 -46.24
CA SER A 132 27.28 -4.48 -47.58
C SER A 132 27.02 -5.54 -48.65
N THR A 133 26.00 -5.30 -49.49
CA THR A 133 25.56 -6.21 -50.54
C THR A 133 26.15 -5.86 -51.90
N PRO A 134 26.28 -6.82 -52.83
CA PRO A 134 26.76 -6.60 -54.20
C PRO A 134 25.68 -6.01 -55.13
N TYR A 135 24.45 -5.89 -54.65
CA TYR A 135 23.29 -5.31 -55.33
C TYR A 135 22.68 -4.18 -54.49
N GLU A 136 21.87 -3.33 -55.12
CA GLU A 136 21.03 -2.36 -54.40
C GLU A 136 19.95 -3.10 -53.60
N LEU A 137 19.74 -2.72 -52.35
CA LEU A 137 18.81 -3.36 -51.44
C LEU A 137 17.36 -3.00 -51.78
N GLY A 138 16.52 -4.03 -51.92
CA GLY A 138 15.06 -3.92 -51.89
C GLY A 138 14.50 -4.24 -50.51
N THR A 139 15.06 -5.23 -49.80
CA THR A 139 14.62 -5.60 -48.44
C THR A 139 15.76 -6.09 -47.57
N VAL A 140 15.61 -5.88 -46.27
CA VAL A 140 16.40 -6.52 -45.20
C VAL A 140 15.42 -7.19 -44.25
N VAL A 141 15.63 -8.47 -43.95
CA VAL A 141 14.92 -9.22 -42.91
C VAL A 141 15.93 -9.60 -41.83
N PHE A 142 15.67 -9.15 -40.61
CA PHE A 142 16.55 -9.34 -39.47
C PHE A 142 15.81 -10.11 -38.38
N GLN A 143 16.33 -11.26 -38.01
CA GLN A 143 15.71 -12.16 -37.04
C GLN A 143 16.71 -12.47 -35.93
N PHE A 144 16.26 -12.52 -34.68
CA PHE A 144 17.16 -12.81 -33.57
C PHE A 144 16.45 -13.37 -32.34
N GLN A 145 17.22 -14.08 -31.52
CA GLN A 145 16.78 -14.67 -30.27
C GLN A 145 17.57 -14.07 -29.11
N THR A 146 16.82 -13.71 -28.07
CA THR A 146 17.36 -13.31 -26.78
C THR A 146 16.76 -14.12 -25.64
N ALA A 147 17.43 -14.11 -24.50
CA ALA A 147 16.88 -14.61 -23.24
C ALA A 147 17.23 -13.67 -22.09
N GLY A 148 16.40 -13.64 -21.05
CA GLY A 148 16.56 -12.76 -19.89
C GLY A 148 15.79 -11.46 -20.05
N ASN A 149 16.43 -10.32 -19.76
CA ASN A 149 15.79 -9.02 -20.00
C ASN A 149 15.59 -8.76 -21.49
N LEU A 150 14.53 -8.02 -21.83
CA LEU A 150 14.12 -7.79 -23.22
C LEU A 150 15.03 -6.81 -23.96
N VAL A 151 14.93 -6.78 -25.28
CA VAL A 151 15.49 -5.72 -26.12
C VAL A 151 14.70 -4.44 -25.93
N ASP A 152 15.37 -3.29 -25.85
CA ASP A 152 14.72 -1.99 -26.04
C ASP A 152 14.30 -1.91 -27.51
N PHE A 153 13.04 -2.26 -27.80
CA PHE A 153 12.57 -2.40 -29.18
C PHE A 153 12.61 -1.05 -29.94
N GLY A 154 12.42 0.06 -29.21
CA GLY A 154 12.58 1.41 -29.74
C GLY A 154 14.02 1.75 -30.14
N SER A 155 15.02 1.00 -29.68
CA SER A 155 16.41 1.16 -30.09
C SER A 155 16.75 0.51 -31.44
N ILE A 156 15.91 -0.41 -31.93
CA ILE A 156 16.16 -1.14 -33.18
C ILE A 156 16.01 -0.18 -34.36
N LYS A 157 17.10 0.03 -35.09
CA LYS A 157 17.15 0.97 -36.22
C LYS A 157 18.04 0.44 -37.33
N LEU A 158 17.62 0.62 -38.58
CA LEU A 158 18.49 0.51 -39.74
C LEU A 158 19.07 1.90 -40.05
N LYS A 159 20.39 1.97 -40.26
CA LYS A 159 21.10 3.23 -40.54
C LYS A 159 21.97 3.07 -41.77
N TYR A 160 21.96 4.08 -42.64
CA TYR A 160 22.84 4.13 -43.80
C TYR A 160 23.30 5.56 -44.06
N ASN A 161 24.37 5.69 -44.86
CA ASN A 161 24.88 6.98 -45.27
C ASN A 161 24.31 7.36 -46.64
N ASP A 162 23.57 8.46 -46.70
CA ASP A 162 23.15 9.11 -47.95
C ASP A 162 23.99 10.38 -48.17
N ASN A 163 25.00 10.27 -49.04
CA ASN A 163 25.85 11.40 -49.47
C ASN A 163 26.42 12.24 -48.31
N GLY A 164 26.84 11.59 -47.22
CA GLY A 164 27.40 12.21 -46.02
C GLY A 164 26.38 12.47 -44.89
N THR A 165 25.09 12.23 -45.13
CA THR A 165 24.02 12.35 -44.12
C THR A 165 23.62 10.97 -43.63
N GLU A 166 23.55 10.76 -42.31
CA GLU A 166 23.03 9.51 -41.76
C GLU A 166 21.51 9.51 -41.81
N VAL A 167 20.94 8.52 -42.49
CA VAL A 167 19.50 8.23 -42.47
C VAL A 167 19.27 7.13 -41.44
N VAL A 168 18.21 7.29 -40.64
CA VAL A 168 17.82 6.35 -39.58
C VAL A 168 16.38 5.93 -39.86
N LEU A 169 16.14 4.62 -39.97
CA LEU A 169 14.84 4.03 -40.27
C LEU A 169 14.39 3.12 -39.13
N ASP A 170 13.12 3.25 -38.76
CA ASP A 170 12.38 2.23 -38.02
C ASP A 170 12.11 1.02 -38.91
N PRO A 171 11.96 -0.20 -38.33
CA PRO A 171 11.43 -1.33 -39.08
C PRO A 171 10.05 -1.00 -39.62
N ASP A 172 9.81 -1.35 -40.88
CA ASP A 172 8.48 -1.23 -41.47
C ASP A 172 7.54 -2.28 -40.89
N GLU A 173 8.06 -3.49 -40.64
CA GLU A 173 7.30 -4.60 -40.06
C GLU A 173 8.08 -5.32 -38.97
N TYR A 174 7.37 -5.82 -37.97
CA TYR A 174 7.97 -6.64 -36.92
C TYR A 174 6.98 -7.63 -36.30
N ILE A 175 7.51 -8.74 -35.79
CA ILE A 175 6.81 -9.64 -34.89
C ILE A 175 7.73 -10.00 -33.71
N ARG A 176 7.13 -10.26 -32.56
CA ARG A 176 7.83 -10.67 -31.33
C ARG A 176 7.12 -11.90 -30.79
N GLU A 177 7.86 -12.90 -30.35
CA GLU A 177 7.27 -14.08 -29.72
C GLU A 177 8.04 -14.42 -28.47
N TYR A 178 7.36 -15.06 -27.53
CA TYR A 178 7.92 -15.41 -26.24
C TYR A 178 7.69 -16.89 -25.94
N GLN A 179 8.69 -17.56 -25.39
CA GLN A 179 8.64 -19.01 -25.17
C GLN A 179 8.12 -19.38 -23.76
N SER A 180 8.64 -18.72 -22.73
CA SER A 180 8.22 -18.79 -21.32
C SER A 180 9.19 -17.95 -20.48
N ASP A 181 8.94 -17.87 -19.17
CA ASP A 181 9.94 -17.43 -18.22
C ASP A 181 11.19 -18.34 -18.30
N THR A 182 12.36 -17.70 -18.38
CA THR A 182 13.65 -18.40 -18.54
C THR A 182 14.31 -18.71 -17.20
N SER A 183 13.82 -18.09 -16.12
CA SER A 183 14.33 -18.32 -14.75
C SER A 183 13.32 -17.90 -13.70
N GLY A 184 13.49 -18.39 -12.47
CA GLY A 184 12.74 -17.93 -11.29
C GLY A 184 13.03 -16.47 -10.88
N PHE A 185 13.94 -15.79 -11.58
CA PHE A 185 14.28 -14.38 -11.40
C PHE A 185 13.57 -13.47 -12.42
N GLY A 186 12.72 -14.02 -13.29
CA GLY A 186 12.09 -13.30 -14.39
C GLY A 186 12.91 -13.34 -15.68
N GLY A 187 12.43 -12.62 -16.69
CA GLY A 187 12.98 -12.59 -18.05
C GLY A 187 12.44 -13.71 -18.93
N SER A 188 12.27 -13.44 -20.22
CA SER A 188 11.63 -14.34 -21.18
C SER A 188 12.59 -14.69 -22.31
N GLY A 189 12.47 -15.91 -22.83
CA GLY A 189 13.02 -16.23 -24.13
C GLY A 189 12.20 -15.46 -25.15
N ASN A 190 12.86 -14.71 -26.02
CA ASN A 190 12.19 -13.85 -26.98
C ASN A 190 12.84 -13.99 -28.37
N ARG A 191 12.02 -14.35 -29.36
CA ARG A 191 12.38 -14.32 -30.78
C ARG A 191 11.71 -13.13 -31.44
N ASN A 192 12.42 -12.50 -32.36
CA ASN A 192 11.90 -11.37 -33.12
C ASN A 192 12.25 -11.54 -34.60
N ALA A 193 11.37 -11.05 -35.46
CA ALA A 193 11.65 -10.86 -36.87
C ALA A 193 11.23 -9.44 -37.26
N LEU A 194 12.10 -8.75 -37.98
CA LEU A 194 11.89 -7.37 -38.42
C LEU A 194 12.22 -7.26 -39.91
N GLN A 195 11.52 -6.38 -40.61
CA GLN A 195 11.70 -6.16 -42.04
C GLN A 195 11.72 -4.66 -42.39
N TRP A 196 12.56 -4.30 -43.35
CA TRP A 196 12.62 -2.96 -43.95
C TRP A 196 12.35 -3.02 -45.46
N ASP A 197 11.52 -2.12 -45.97
CA ASP A 197 11.39 -1.79 -47.39
C ASP A 197 12.40 -0.69 -47.78
N LEU A 198 13.37 -1.08 -48.60
CA LEU A 198 14.43 -0.23 -49.07
C LEU A 198 14.28 0.11 -50.56
N THR A 199 13.15 -0.26 -51.17
CA THR A 199 12.87 -0.06 -52.60
C THR A 199 13.09 1.39 -53.00
N GLY A 200 13.90 1.60 -54.04
CA GLY A 200 14.15 2.92 -54.61
C GLY A 200 15.05 3.84 -53.76
N ARG A 201 15.62 3.34 -52.66
CA ARG A 201 16.60 4.10 -51.86
C ARG A 201 18.01 4.07 -52.44
N GLY A 202 18.32 3.09 -53.30
CA GLY A 202 19.60 2.99 -54.02
C GLY A 202 20.81 2.76 -53.09
N ILE A 203 20.62 1.97 -52.03
CA ILE A 203 21.64 1.71 -51.01
C ILE A 203 22.11 0.26 -51.08
N SER A 204 23.38 0.01 -50.79
CA SER A 204 23.93 -1.33 -50.70
C SER A 204 24.78 -1.53 -49.44
N SER A 205 24.91 -0.53 -48.57
CA SER A 205 25.64 -0.62 -47.31
C SER A 205 24.86 0.05 -46.19
N TYR A 206 24.75 -0.65 -45.06
CA TYR A 206 23.91 -0.26 -43.94
C TYR A 206 24.42 -0.89 -42.65
N ARG A 207 23.81 -0.47 -41.54
CA ARG A 207 23.97 -1.11 -40.25
C ARG A 207 22.66 -1.19 -39.49
N VAL A 208 22.45 -2.26 -38.76
CA VAL A 208 21.33 -2.41 -37.81
C VAL A 208 21.88 -2.24 -36.40
N THR A 209 21.27 -1.37 -35.60
CA THR A 209 21.65 -1.17 -34.19
C THR A 209 20.51 -1.56 -33.27
N TRP A 210 20.79 -2.23 -32.14
CA TRP A 210 19.81 -2.55 -31.10
C TRP A 210 20.48 -2.66 -29.73
N ARG A 211 19.72 -2.48 -28.65
CA ARG A 211 20.22 -2.49 -27.28
C ARG A 211 19.35 -3.33 -26.36
N ALA A 212 19.95 -3.90 -25.32
CA ALA A 212 19.20 -4.46 -24.21
C ALA A 212 18.48 -3.34 -23.44
N SER A 213 17.26 -3.61 -22.98
CA SER A 213 16.53 -2.70 -22.08
C SER A 213 17.19 -2.53 -20.71
N SER A 214 17.95 -3.54 -20.28
CA SER A 214 18.68 -3.56 -19.01
C SER A 214 19.84 -4.59 -19.07
N SER A 215 20.57 -4.78 -17.97
CA SER A 215 21.53 -5.88 -17.84
C SER A 215 20.86 -7.24 -17.98
N SER A 216 21.62 -8.33 -17.99
CA SER A 216 21.14 -9.71 -17.93
C SER A 216 20.37 -10.20 -19.16
N MET A 217 20.53 -9.53 -20.30
CA MET A 217 20.11 -10.05 -21.61
C MET A 217 21.21 -10.90 -22.24
N SER A 218 20.83 -12.08 -22.71
CA SER A 218 21.63 -12.99 -23.54
C SER A 218 21.26 -12.81 -25.00
N LEU A 219 22.20 -12.44 -25.88
CA LEU A 219 22.02 -12.60 -27.33
C LEU A 219 22.43 -14.03 -27.70
N GLN A 220 21.52 -14.78 -28.32
CA GLN A 220 21.70 -16.23 -28.53
C GLN A 220 21.89 -16.56 -30.01
N GLU A 221 20.98 -16.11 -30.86
CA GLU A 221 20.98 -16.44 -32.29
C GLU A 221 20.61 -15.20 -33.11
N VAL A 222 21.14 -15.07 -34.32
CA VAL A 222 20.79 -14.03 -35.30
C VAL A 222 20.75 -14.62 -36.71
N SER A 223 19.75 -14.24 -37.51
CA SER A 223 19.67 -14.48 -38.95
C SER A 223 19.46 -13.15 -39.68
N LEU A 224 20.07 -13.04 -40.85
CA LEU A 224 19.99 -11.90 -41.74
C LEU A 224 19.76 -12.39 -43.16
N ASP A 225 18.68 -11.90 -43.78
CA ASP A 225 18.35 -12.17 -45.18
C ASP A 225 18.20 -10.84 -45.91
N THR A 226 18.82 -10.71 -47.08
CA THR A 226 18.70 -9.51 -47.94
C THR A 226 18.35 -9.90 -49.36
N SER A 227 17.64 -9.00 -50.06
CA SER A 227 17.33 -9.18 -51.49
C SER A 227 17.31 -7.85 -52.22
N ALA A 228 17.66 -7.88 -53.50
CA ALA A 228 17.53 -6.73 -54.40
C ALA A 228 16.08 -6.30 -54.67
N SER A 229 15.11 -7.20 -54.45
CA SER A 229 13.69 -6.91 -54.62
C SER A 229 12.96 -7.00 -53.29
N TYR A 230 12.00 -6.11 -53.06
CA TYR A 230 11.12 -6.23 -51.90
C TYR A 230 10.10 -7.37 -52.10
N ALA A 231 9.96 -8.20 -51.07
CA ALA A 231 8.87 -9.15 -50.94
C ALA A 231 8.50 -9.26 -49.46
N GLN A 232 7.21 -9.31 -49.16
CA GLN A 232 6.72 -9.43 -47.80
C GLN A 232 7.15 -10.75 -47.16
N VAL A 233 7.80 -10.69 -45.99
CA VAL A 233 8.24 -11.86 -45.22
C VAL A 233 7.63 -11.84 -43.83
N VAL A 234 7.78 -10.73 -43.12
CA VAL A 234 7.14 -10.52 -41.81
C VAL A 234 5.68 -10.10 -42.07
N PRO A 235 4.67 -10.60 -41.34
CA PRO A 235 3.28 -10.18 -41.56
C PRO A 235 3.08 -8.66 -41.47
N GLU A 236 2.33 -8.10 -42.42
CA GLU A 236 2.07 -6.65 -42.49
C GLU A 236 1.21 -6.15 -41.31
N GLY A 237 1.74 -5.19 -40.56
CA GLY A 237 1.02 -4.44 -39.56
C GLY A 237 0.06 -3.42 -40.18
N ARG A 238 -0.94 -3.01 -39.40
CA ARG A 238 -1.92 -2.00 -39.82
C ARG A 238 -2.21 -0.98 -38.74
N THR A 239 -2.54 0.23 -39.18
CA THR A 239 -2.79 1.36 -38.30
C THR A 239 -4.26 1.75 -38.33
N TRP A 240 -4.92 1.62 -37.18
CA TRP A 240 -6.29 2.04 -36.96
C TRP A 240 -6.36 3.53 -36.61
N THR A 241 -7.11 4.30 -37.41
CA THR A 241 -7.35 5.75 -37.24
C THR A 241 -8.82 6.10 -37.01
N GLY A 242 -9.72 5.12 -37.14
CA GLY A 242 -11.17 5.32 -37.00
C GLY A 242 -11.60 5.76 -35.60
N THR A 243 -12.68 6.57 -35.53
CA THR A 243 -13.23 7.13 -34.29
C THR A 243 -14.72 6.86 -34.16
N GLY A 244 -15.31 7.12 -32.98
CA GLY A 244 -16.75 6.98 -32.77
C GLY A 244 -17.22 5.53 -32.77
N SER A 245 -18.30 5.21 -33.49
CA SER A 245 -18.80 3.83 -33.61
C SER A 245 -18.63 3.33 -35.04
N THR A 246 -17.92 2.22 -35.20
CA THR A 246 -17.56 1.68 -36.51
C THR A 246 -17.31 0.16 -36.45
N ALA A 247 -16.81 -0.44 -37.52
CA ALA A 247 -16.62 -1.87 -37.69
C ALA A 247 -15.21 -2.23 -38.16
N TRP A 248 -14.67 -3.33 -37.65
CA TRP A 248 -13.32 -3.80 -37.95
C TRP A 248 -13.04 -3.92 -39.46
N GLY A 249 -14.02 -4.40 -40.24
CA GLY A 249 -13.88 -4.63 -41.69
C GLY A 249 -14.00 -3.38 -42.57
N GLU A 250 -14.28 -2.21 -42.00
CA GLU A 250 -14.42 -0.97 -42.77
C GLU A 250 -13.04 -0.38 -43.11
N GLY A 251 -12.62 -0.52 -44.36
CA GLY A 251 -11.30 -0.07 -44.86
C GLY A 251 -10.98 1.41 -44.61
N ALA A 252 -11.99 2.27 -44.47
CA ALA A 252 -11.79 3.71 -44.22
C ALA A 252 -11.19 4.02 -42.84
N ASN A 253 -11.22 3.06 -41.90
CA ASN A 253 -10.63 3.23 -40.56
C ASN A 253 -9.18 2.80 -40.48
N TRP A 254 -8.64 2.20 -41.55
CA TRP A 254 -7.27 1.71 -41.64
C TRP A 254 -6.45 2.66 -42.50
N ALA A 255 -5.30 3.10 -42.01
CA ALA A 255 -4.42 4.01 -42.77
C ALA A 255 -4.01 3.41 -44.13
N GLU A 256 -3.92 2.09 -44.18
CA GLU A 256 -3.55 1.31 -45.35
C GLU A 256 -4.77 0.88 -46.20
N GLY A 257 -5.99 1.26 -45.80
CA GLY A 257 -7.23 1.01 -46.54
C GLY A 257 -7.84 -0.38 -46.35
N SER A 258 -7.24 -1.25 -45.54
CA SER A 258 -7.75 -2.59 -45.21
C SER A 258 -7.24 -3.10 -43.85
N PRO A 259 -7.95 -4.06 -43.21
CA PRO A 259 -7.48 -4.74 -42.01
C PRO A 259 -6.17 -5.51 -42.20
N SER A 260 -5.56 -5.92 -41.08
CA SER A 260 -4.29 -6.66 -41.08
C SER A 260 -4.43 -8.05 -41.69
N GLN A 261 -3.31 -8.58 -42.18
CA GLN A 261 -3.19 -10.00 -42.46
C GLN A 261 -3.11 -10.76 -41.12
N ASP A 262 -3.38 -12.07 -41.15
CA ASP A 262 -3.22 -12.91 -39.97
C ASP A 262 -1.80 -12.74 -39.40
N PHE A 263 -1.70 -12.52 -38.09
CA PHE A 263 -0.45 -12.29 -37.34
C PHE A 263 0.26 -10.95 -37.60
N GLY A 264 -0.30 -10.07 -38.42
CA GLY A 264 0.15 -8.67 -38.48
C GLY A 264 -0.21 -7.89 -37.21
N ASN A 265 0.64 -6.94 -36.81
CA ASN A 265 0.36 -6.11 -35.63
C ASN A 265 -0.75 -5.09 -35.94
N VAL A 266 -1.53 -4.73 -34.94
CA VAL A 266 -2.57 -3.69 -35.06
C VAL A 266 -2.25 -2.55 -34.12
N ARG A 267 -1.97 -1.36 -34.67
CA ARG A 267 -1.68 -0.14 -33.93
C ARG A 267 -2.88 0.80 -33.92
N PHE A 268 -3.32 1.24 -32.76
CA PHE A 268 -4.38 2.23 -32.59
C PHE A 268 -3.78 3.61 -32.32
N VAL A 269 -4.09 4.58 -33.17
CA VAL A 269 -3.63 5.99 -33.07
C VAL A 269 -4.79 6.99 -33.16
N ASN A 270 -6.01 6.54 -32.89
CA ASN A 270 -7.23 7.35 -33.00
C ASN A 270 -7.18 8.61 -32.12
N GLU A 271 -7.63 9.74 -32.67
CA GLU A 271 -7.59 11.05 -32.00
C GLU A 271 -8.77 11.30 -31.05
N GLU A 272 -9.84 10.51 -31.18
CA GLU A 272 -11.04 10.49 -30.33
C GLU A 272 -11.38 9.06 -29.92
N ASP A 273 -12.23 8.88 -28.91
CA ASP A 273 -12.65 7.57 -28.43
C ASP A 273 -13.33 6.74 -29.54
N VAL A 274 -13.15 5.42 -29.50
CA VAL A 274 -13.69 4.51 -30.51
C VAL A 274 -14.31 3.25 -29.91
N THR A 275 -15.41 2.80 -30.49
CA THR A 275 -16.03 1.49 -30.29
C THR A 275 -16.08 0.74 -31.63
N ILE A 276 -15.39 -0.39 -31.69
CA ILE A 276 -15.15 -1.18 -32.90
C ILE A 276 -15.97 -2.47 -32.80
N SER A 277 -16.97 -2.62 -33.66
CA SER A 277 -17.71 -3.88 -33.80
C SER A 277 -16.89 -4.91 -34.57
N MET A 278 -16.72 -6.11 -34.01
CA MET A 278 -15.92 -7.18 -34.60
C MET A 278 -16.69 -8.51 -34.57
N PRO A 279 -17.52 -8.79 -35.59
CA PRO A 279 -18.44 -9.92 -35.56
C PRO A 279 -17.79 -11.28 -35.85
N SER A 280 -16.68 -11.29 -36.59
CA SER A 280 -15.93 -12.49 -36.96
C SER A 280 -14.66 -12.62 -36.12
N ALA A 281 -14.12 -13.83 -36.02
CA ALA A 281 -12.81 -14.04 -35.43
C ALA A 281 -11.73 -13.25 -36.21
N GLN A 282 -10.73 -12.77 -35.49
CA GLN A 282 -9.57 -12.05 -36.05
C GLN A 282 -8.31 -12.57 -35.39
N THR A 283 -7.25 -12.73 -36.18
CA THR A 283 -5.93 -13.13 -35.71
C THR A 283 -4.96 -11.99 -35.90
N VAL A 284 -4.34 -11.52 -34.82
CA VAL A 284 -3.34 -10.45 -34.86
C VAL A 284 -2.03 -10.93 -34.25
N GLY A 285 -0.93 -10.27 -34.62
CA GLY A 285 0.37 -10.50 -33.97
C GLY A 285 0.35 -9.90 -32.58
N GLU A 286 0.46 -8.58 -32.52
CA GLU A 286 0.41 -7.77 -31.32
C GLU A 286 -0.59 -6.62 -31.47
N PHE A 287 -1.25 -6.28 -30.37
CA PHE A 287 -2.03 -5.05 -30.28
C PHE A 287 -1.21 -3.93 -29.64
N VAL A 288 -1.18 -2.78 -30.29
CA VAL A 288 -0.42 -1.61 -29.84
C VAL A 288 -1.39 -0.44 -29.65
N PHE A 289 -1.70 -0.06 -28.41
CA PHE A 289 -2.46 1.15 -28.15
C PHE A 289 -1.52 2.33 -27.96
N ASP A 290 -1.47 3.18 -28.99
CA ASP A 290 -0.62 4.38 -29.07
C ASP A 290 -1.49 5.63 -29.17
N THR A 291 -2.41 5.75 -28.21
CA THR A 291 -3.37 6.84 -28.10
C THR A 291 -3.76 7.08 -26.65
N ALA A 292 -4.05 8.33 -26.30
CA ALA A 292 -4.60 8.70 -25.00
C ALA A 292 -6.12 8.53 -24.90
N ARG A 293 -6.76 7.98 -25.94
CA ARG A 293 -8.22 7.83 -26.06
C ARG A 293 -8.68 6.43 -25.74
N ASP A 294 -9.95 6.32 -25.38
CA ASP A 294 -10.54 5.02 -25.10
C ASP A 294 -10.72 4.22 -26.40
N VAL A 295 -10.39 2.93 -26.35
CA VAL A 295 -10.61 1.99 -27.45
C VAL A 295 -11.41 0.82 -26.92
N THR A 296 -12.60 0.58 -27.46
CA THR A 296 -13.41 -0.59 -27.12
C THR A 296 -13.54 -1.49 -28.34
N ILE A 297 -12.96 -2.69 -28.28
CA ILE A 297 -13.18 -3.76 -29.25
C ILE A 297 -14.39 -4.58 -28.78
N ALA A 298 -15.55 -4.31 -29.38
CA ALA A 298 -16.80 -5.02 -29.12
C ALA A 298 -16.86 -6.30 -29.98
N ASN A 299 -16.01 -7.27 -29.67
CA ASN A 299 -15.93 -8.51 -30.42
C ASN A 299 -16.99 -9.54 -30.00
N THR A 300 -17.69 -10.12 -30.98
CA THR A 300 -18.53 -11.32 -30.78
C THR A 300 -17.87 -12.58 -31.34
N GLY A 301 -16.87 -12.43 -32.21
CA GLY A 301 -15.94 -13.50 -32.57
C GLY A 301 -14.74 -13.52 -31.62
N THR A 302 -14.06 -14.66 -31.53
CA THR A 302 -12.82 -14.79 -30.75
C THR A 302 -11.74 -13.88 -31.32
N LEU A 303 -11.12 -13.09 -30.46
CA LEU A 303 -9.95 -12.29 -30.80
C LEU A 303 -8.69 -13.08 -30.45
N VAL A 304 -7.88 -13.40 -31.45
CA VAL A 304 -6.71 -14.25 -31.30
C VAL A 304 -5.46 -13.38 -31.38
N SER A 305 -4.55 -13.52 -30.39
CA SER A 305 -3.31 -12.74 -30.28
C SER A 305 -2.10 -13.66 -30.18
N ASN A 306 -1.07 -13.35 -30.96
CA ASN A 306 0.21 -14.04 -30.87
C ASN A 306 0.98 -13.62 -29.61
N THR A 307 1.26 -12.33 -29.49
CA THR A 307 2.31 -11.79 -28.63
C THR A 307 1.78 -11.12 -27.36
N GLY A 308 0.58 -10.52 -27.45
CA GLY A 308 -0.06 -9.80 -26.35
C GLY A 308 -0.52 -8.39 -26.72
N LEU A 309 -0.48 -7.51 -25.72
CA LEU A 309 -0.88 -6.10 -25.81
C LEU A 309 0.27 -5.21 -25.35
N PHE A 310 0.48 -4.10 -26.03
CA PHE A 310 1.42 -3.05 -25.68
C PHE A 310 0.71 -1.71 -25.49
N THR A 311 1.08 -0.97 -24.45
CA THR A 311 0.74 0.44 -24.27
C THR A 311 1.98 1.20 -23.83
N GLY A 312 2.28 2.36 -24.44
CA GLY A 312 3.36 3.24 -23.97
C GLY A 312 2.93 4.08 -22.77
N SER A 313 3.87 4.76 -22.12
CA SER A 313 3.58 5.66 -20.98
C SER A 313 2.72 6.89 -21.35
N GLY A 314 2.63 7.24 -22.63
CA GLY A 314 1.73 8.28 -23.14
C GLY A 314 0.30 7.79 -23.40
N SER A 315 0.07 6.48 -23.37
CA SER A 315 -1.23 5.84 -23.59
C SER A 315 -2.01 5.88 -22.27
N THR A 316 -2.90 6.86 -22.08
CA THR A 316 -3.61 7.09 -20.80
C THR A 316 -5.10 6.71 -20.80
N GLY A 317 -5.59 6.11 -21.88
CA GLY A 317 -7.01 5.74 -22.02
C GLY A 317 -7.35 4.40 -21.36
N THR A 318 -8.61 4.00 -21.49
CA THR A 318 -9.09 2.65 -21.21
C THR A 318 -9.26 1.85 -22.51
N TYR A 319 -8.52 0.74 -22.62
CA TYR A 319 -8.52 -0.16 -23.77
C TYR A 319 -9.25 -1.45 -23.42
N ARG A 320 -10.45 -1.62 -23.96
CA ARG A 320 -11.38 -2.69 -23.60
C ARG A 320 -11.54 -3.72 -24.70
N ILE A 321 -11.40 -4.99 -24.35
CA ILE A 321 -11.74 -6.15 -25.19
C ILE A 321 -12.98 -6.80 -24.57
N ALA A 322 -14.13 -6.69 -25.24
CA ALA A 322 -15.43 -7.05 -24.66
C ALA A 322 -15.73 -8.57 -24.71
N GLY A 323 -15.25 -9.27 -25.73
CA GLY A 323 -15.50 -10.69 -25.97
C GLY A 323 -14.28 -11.57 -25.70
N ASP A 324 -14.39 -12.85 -26.09
CA ASP A 324 -13.34 -13.85 -25.85
C ASP A 324 -12.00 -13.47 -26.51
N PHE A 325 -10.92 -13.73 -25.79
CA PHE A 325 -9.54 -13.48 -26.20
C PHE A 325 -8.73 -14.79 -26.10
N GLU A 326 -8.04 -15.16 -27.15
CA GLU A 326 -7.25 -16.40 -27.21
C GLU A 326 -5.76 -16.07 -27.39
N MET A 327 -4.94 -16.60 -26.50
CA MET A 327 -3.47 -16.53 -26.54
C MET A 327 -2.93 -17.73 -27.29
N CYS A 328 -2.29 -17.46 -28.42
CA CYS A 328 -1.58 -18.44 -29.24
C CYS A 328 -0.30 -18.97 -28.58
N ALA A 329 0.46 -18.04 -28.00
CA ALA A 329 1.78 -18.24 -27.45
C ALA A 329 1.83 -17.75 -25.99
N TYR A 330 3.01 -17.77 -25.36
CA TYR A 330 3.22 -17.00 -24.13
C TYR A 330 3.01 -15.52 -24.42
N ASN A 331 1.97 -14.92 -23.83
CA ASN A 331 1.65 -13.51 -24.05
C ASN A 331 2.28 -12.65 -22.95
N LEU A 332 3.06 -11.67 -23.38
CA LEU A 332 3.58 -10.62 -22.53
C LEU A 332 2.73 -9.36 -22.72
N PHE A 333 2.07 -8.93 -21.66
CA PHE A 333 1.24 -7.73 -21.64
C PHE A 333 2.07 -6.57 -21.11
N GLU A 334 2.68 -5.80 -22.01
CA GLU A 334 3.52 -4.64 -21.71
C GLU A 334 2.64 -3.39 -21.61
N ILE A 335 2.06 -3.17 -20.43
CA ILE A 335 1.14 -2.05 -20.21
C ILE A 335 1.85 -0.98 -19.37
N ASP A 336 2.56 -0.04 -20.00
CA ASP A 336 3.25 1.06 -19.31
C ASP A 336 2.34 2.23 -18.91
N GLY A 337 1.19 2.38 -19.55
CA GLY A 337 0.25 3.47 -19.31
C GLY A 337 -1.20 3.02 -19.45
N GLY A 338 -2.13 3.80 -18.86
CA GLY A 338 -3.55 3.58 -19.03
C GLY A 338 -4.06 2.29 -18.38
N GLU A 339 -5.24 1.85 -18.82
CA GLU A 339 -5.91 0.66 -18.31
C GLU A 339 -6.32 -0.27 -19.47
N VAL A 340 -5.92 -1.53 -19.39
CA VAL A 340 -6.43 -2.60 -20.25
C VAL A 340 -7.48 -3.41 -19.50
N VAL A 341 -8.66 -3.58 -20.10
CA VAL A 341 -9.76 -4.36 -19.52
C VAL A 341 -10.15 -5.47 -20.50
N ILE A 342 -9.96 -6.72 -20.09
CA ILE A 342 -10.46 -7.88 -20.85
C ILE A 342 -11.69 -8.43 -20.14
N GLU A 343 -12.84 -8.21 -20.76
CA GLU A 343 -14.14 -8.60 -20.19
C GLU A 343 -14.52 -10.04 -20.51
N GLY A 344 -14.15 -10.53 -21.69
CA GLY A 344 -14.39 -11.91 -22.10
C GLY A 344 -13.35 -12.87 -21.56
N ARG A 345 -13.59 -14.17 -21.78
CA ARG A 345 -12.71 -15.23 -21.31
C ARG A 345 -11.38 -15.18 -22.05
N ILE A 346 -10.28 -15.33 -21.30
CA ILE A 346 -8.96 -15.61 -21.85
C ILE A 346 -8.74 -17.12 -21.93
N SER A 347 -8.38 -17.61 -23.10
CA SER A 347 -7.99 -19.01 -23.35
C SER A 347 -6.58 -19.13 -23.95
N GLY A 348 -6.03 -20.34 -23.97
CA GLY A 348 -4.69 -20.62 -24.51
C GLY A 348 -3.93 -21.63 -23.65
N ALA A 349 -2.86 -22.25 -24.17
CA ALA A 349 -2.07 -23.22 -23.40
C ALA A 349 -1.07 -22.54 -22.43
N SER A 350 -0.69 -21.30 -22.72
CA SER A 350 0.40 -20.60 -22.06
C SER A 350 -0.03 -19.79 -20.84
N GLY A 351 0.96 -19.38 -20.03
CA GLY A 351 0.78 -18.44 -18.93
C GLY A 351 0.64 -16.99 -19.40
N LEU A 352 0.39 -16.10 -18.44
CA LEU A 352 0.22 -14.66 -18.67
C LEU A 352 1.23 -13.88 -17.82
N ARG A 353 1.89 -12.89 -18.41
CA ARG A 353 2.71 -11.95 -17.65
C ARG A 353 2.34 -10.51 -17.98
N LYS A 354 2.16 -9.72 -16.93
CA LYS A 354 1.90 -8.29 -16.99
C LYS A 354 3.17 -7.53 -16.59
N GLU A 355 3.62 -6.65 -17.45
CA GLU A 355 4.72 -5.72 -17.18
C GLU A 355 4.29 -4.26 -17.39
N GLY A 356 5.08 -3.32 -16.87
CA GLY A 356 4.84 -1.89 -17.02
C GLY A 356 3.93 -1.29 -15.94
N ASN A 357 3.91 0.04 -15.85
CA ASN A 357 3.26 0.78 -14.75
C ASN A 357 1.74 0.94 -14.87
N GLY A 358 1.15 0.63 -16.02
CA GLY A 358 -0.28 0.71 -16.26
C GLY A 358 -1.06 -0.45 -15.62
N ARG A 359 -2.39 -0.39 -15.74
CA ARG A 359 -3.33 -1.31 -15.10
C ARG A 359 -3.87 -2.35 -16.10
N MET A 360 -4.03 -3.59 -15.67
CA MET A 360 -4.71 -4.64 -16.42
C MET A 360 -5.77 -5.32 -15.56
N VAL A 361 -6.98 -5.51 -16.09
CA VAL A 361 -8.11 -6.13 -15.40
C VAL A 361 -8.63 -7.33 -16.18
N LEU A 362 -8.69 -8.50 -15.52
CA LEU A 362 -9.25 -9.75 -16.05
C LEU A 362 -10.61 -10.02 -15.38
N LYS A 363 -11.72 -9.89 -16.11
CA LYS A 363 -13.06 -9.95 -15.50
C LYS A 363 -13.72 -11.31 -15.53
N ALA A 364 -13.58 -12.05 -16.63
CA ALA A 364 -14.23 -13.35 -16.81
C ALA A 364 -13.45 -14.51 -16.18
N ASP A 365 -14.13 -15.66 -16.05
CA ASP A 365 -13.47 -16.93 -15.78
C ASP A 365 -12.60 -17.34 -16.98
N ASN A 366 -11.33 -17.63 -16.72
CA ASN A 366 -10.32 -17.88 -17.74
C ASN A 366 -9.85 -19.33 -17.76
N SER A 367 -9.55 -19.85 -18.95
CA SER A 367 -9.11 -21.22 -19.18
C SER A 367 -7.67 -21.33 -19.68
N PHE A 368 -6.88 -20.26 -19.59
CA PHE A 368 -5.48 -20.29 -20.04
C PHE A 368 -4.58 -21.10 -19.09
N GLY A 369 -3.42 -21.52 -19.59
CA GLY A 369 -2.34 -22.07 -18.76
C GLY A 369 -2.57 -23.47 -18.23
N ALA A 370 -3.59 -24.19 -18.71
CA ALA A 370 -3.92 -25.55 -18.29
C ALA A 370 -2.86 -26.56 -18.79
N GLY A 371 -1.73 -26.68 -18.08
CA GLY A 371 -0.67 -27.63 -18.39
C GLY A 371 0.73 -27.20 -17.93
N SER A 372 1.07 -25.92 -18.06
CA SER A 372 2.37 -25.37 -17.66
C SER A 372 2.38 -23.86 -17.37
N GLY A 373 1.29 -23.14 -17.66
CA GLY A 373 1.21 -21.69 -17.53
C GLY A 373 1.01 -21.22 -16.09
N GLY A 374 1.65 -20.11 -15.73
CA GLY A 374 1.46 -19.39 -14.47
C GLY A 374 1.04 -17.94 -14.72
N ILE A 375 1.07 -17.12 -13.67
CA ILE A 375 0.81 -15.69 -13.77
C ILE A 375 1.91 -14.86 -13.12
N GLY A 376 2.30 -13.76 -13.75
CA GLY A 376 3.32 -12.84 -13.23
C GLY A 376 2.90 -11.39 -13.31
N CYS A 377 3.10 -10.64 -12.22
CA CYS A 377 2.93 -9.19 -12.17
C CYS A 377 4.30 -8.51 -11.95
N THR A 378 4.65 -7.59 -12.86
CA THR A 378 5.92 -6.84 -12.85
C THR A 378 5.69 -5.36 -13.16
N GLY A 379 5.12 -4.66 -12.21
CA GLY A 379 4.80 -3.23 -12.28
C GLY A 379 3.30 -2.99 -12.44
N GLY A 380 2.89 -1.76 -12.10
CA GLY A 380 1.49 -1.35 -12.20
C GLY A 380 0.55 -2.22 -11.37
N GLU A 381 -0.67 -2.43 -11.86
CA GLU A 381 -1.66 -3.31 -11.24
C GLU A 381 -2.09 -4.41 -12.24
N LEU A 382 -2.08 -5.66 -11.80
CA LEU A 382 -2.79 -6.77 -12.41
C LEU A 382 -3.95 -7.17 -11.49
N ARG A 383 -5.17 -6.90 -11.91
CA ARG A 383 -6.38 -7.23 -11.17
C ARG A 383 -7.11 -8.40 -11.80
N ILE A 384 -7.54 -9.34 -10.96
CA ILE A 384 -8.22 -10.57 -11.38
C ILE A 384 -9.53 -10.70 -10.62
N GLU A 385 -10.65 -10.70 -11.34
CA GLU A 385 -11.99 -10.86 -10.78
C GLU A 385 -12.54 -12.27 -10.99
N GLY A 386 -12.28 -12.86 -12.16
CA GLY A 386 -12.74 -14.21 -12.51
C GLY A 386 -11.82 -15.34 -12.04
N SER A 387 -12.35 -16.57 -12.06
CA SER A 387 -11.61 -17.78 -11.72
C SER A 387 -10.73 -18.23 -12.88
N ASN A 388 -9.52 -18.71 -12.59
CA ASN A 388 -8.54 -19.14 -13.59
C ASN A 388 -8.26 -20.64 -13.47
N GLN A 389 -7.82 -21.26 -14.57
CA GLN A 389 -7.50 -22.68 -14.65
C GLN A 389 -6.00 -23.00 -14.80
N PHE A 390 -5.14 -21.99 -14.80
CA PHE A 390 -3.70 -22.19 -14.92
C PHE A 390 -3.17 -23.04 -13.74
N THR A 391 -2.18 -23.89 -13.99
CA THR A 391 -1.73 -24.91 -13.02
C THR A 391 -0.34 -24.67 -12.45
N ASN A 392 0.35 -23.60 -12.86
CA ASN A 392 1.68 -23.23 -12.36
C ASN A 392 1.62 -22.06 -11.36
N SER A 393 2.78 -21.62 -10.85
CA SER A 393 2.89 -20.60 -9.82
C SER A 393 2.39 -19.22 -10.24
N ALA A 394 1.96 -18.46 -9.24
CA ALA A 394 1.71 -17.02 -9.35
C ALA A 394 2.86 -16.24 -8.72
N SER A 395 3.20 -15.09 -9.27
CA SER A 395 4.28 -14.25 -8.74
C SER A 395 3.98 -12.76 -8.84
N VAL A 396 4.45 -12.02 -7.84
CA VAL A 396 4.46 -10.55 -7.82
C VAL A 396 5.89 -10.10 -7.65
N LEU A 397 6.54 -9.67 -8.73
CA LEU A 397 7.93 -9.20 -8.65
C LEU A 397 8.00 -7.76 -8.14
N ARG A 398 7.09 -6.92 -8.62
CA ARG A 398 6.84 -5.52 -8.22
C ARG A 398 5.45 -5.09 -8.73
N GLY A 399 4.89 -4.02 -8.18
CA GLY A 399 3.50 -3.63 -8.45
C GLY A 399 2.49 -4.46 -7.65
N ASP A 400 1.24 -4.39 -8.06
CA ASP A 400 0.10 -4.91 -7.30
C ASP A 400 -0.56 -6.05 -8.07
N LEU A 401 -0.55 -7.26 -7.50
CA LEU A 401 -1.44 -8.34 -7.91
C LEU A 401 -2.67 -8.30 -7.01
N VAL A 402 -3.82 -7.93 -7.58
CA VAL A 402 -5.08 -7.74 -6.87
C VAL A 402 -6.02 -8.91 -7.16
N LEU A 403 -6.46 -9.58 -6.10
CA LEU A 403 -7.39 -10.70 -6.15
C LEU A 403 -8.77 -10.23 -5.68
N ALA A 404 -9.73 -10.14 -6.60
CA ALA A 404 -11.12 -9.78 -6.32
C ALA A 404 -12.04 -11.01 -6.31
N GLY A 405 -11.52 -12.10 -5.74
CA GLY A 405 -12.19 -13.39 -5.64
C GLY A 405 -11.32 -14.41 -4.90
N PRO A 406 -11.90 -15.56 -4.50
CA PRO A 406 -11.21 -16.56 -3.69
C PRO A 406 -10.09 -17.26 -4.46
N ALA A 407 -9.10 -17.76 -3.72
CA ALA A 407 -7.99 -18.56 -4.23
C ALA A 407 -7.84 -19.86 -3.43
N PRO A 408 -8.62 -20.90 -3.74
CA PRO A 408 -8.50 -22.21 -3.11
C PRO A 408 -7.20 -22.93 -3.55
N VAL A 409 -6.87 -24.03 -2.85
CA VAL A 409 -5.81 -24.97 -3.24
C VAL A 409 -6.42 -26.08 -4.08
N ASP A 410 -5.73 -26.49 -5.16
CA ASP A 410 -6.16 -27.59 -6.05
C ASP A 410 -7.60 -27.45 -6.61
N ALA A 411 -8.09 -26.22 -6.70
CA ALA A 411 -9.32 -25.87 -7.41
C ALA A 411 -9.17 -24.53 -8.14
N PRO A 412 -9.93 -24.27 -9.21
CA PRO A 412 -9.94 -22.97 -9.88
C PRO A 412 -10.34 -21.83 -8.93
N GLY A 413 -9.65 -20.70 -9.06
CA GLY A 413 -9.94 -19.43 -8.39
C GLY A 413 -9.08 -18.32 -8.98
N THR A 414 -8.99 -17.16 -8.33
CA THR A 414 -8.23 -16.01 -8.87
C THR A 414 -6.76 -16.34 -9.12
N LEU A 415 -6.17 -17.24 -8.32
CA LEU A 415 -4.78 -17.71 -8.49
C LEU A 415 -4.65 -19.04 -9.24
N GLY A 416 -5.65 -19.46 -10.02
CA GLY A 416 -5.56 -20.69 -10.79
C GLY A 416 -5.76 -21.96 -9.95
N ASN A 417 -5.59 -23.10 -10.60
CA ASN A 417 -5.74 -24.45 -10.04
C ASN A 417 -4.37 -25.05 -9.66
N ALA A 418 -3.48 -24.24 -9.10
CA ALA A 418 -2.15 -24.66 -8.68
C ALA A 418 -2.09 -24.88 -7.16
N SER A 419 -1.20 -25.78 -6.72
CA SER A 419 -0.88 -25.99 -5.31
C SER A 419 0.39 -25.27 -4.85
N SER A 420 1.15 -24.69 -5.77
CA SER A 420 2.37 -23.95 -5.45
C SER A 420 2.07 -22.62 -4.75
N ASP A 421 2.99 -22.21 -3.88
CA ASP A 421 2.92 -20.93 -3.21
C ASP A 421 2.96 -19.75 -4.19
N VAL A 422 2.36 -18.64 -3.78
CA VAL A 422 2.51 -17.34 -4.44
C VAL A 422 3.84 -16.74 -4.01
N THR A 423 4.70 -16.43 -4.97
CA THR A 423 5.98 -15.76 -4.68
C THR A 423 5.77 -14.24 -4.65
N VAL A 424 6.14 -13.58 -3.55
CA VAL A 424 6.03 -12.12 -3.40
C VAL A 424 7.42 -11.49 -3.24
N GLY A 425 7.76 -10.59 -4.15
CA GLY A 425 9.01 -9.83 -4.21
C GLY A 425 10.10 -10.44 -5.09
N ALA A 426 11.27 -9.81 -5.01
CA ALA A 426 12.49 -10.17 -5.72
C ALA A 426 13.72 -10.06 -4.80
N ASP A 427 14.83 -10.69 -5.19
CA ASP A 427 16.14 -10.46 -4.56
C ASP A 427 16.73 -9.12 -5.02
N SER A 428 16.88 -8.18 -4.09
CA SER A 428 17.39 -6.83 -4.36
C SER A 428 18.85 -6.78 -4.80
N SER A 429 19.64 -7.83 -4.56
CA SER A 429 21.03 -7.93 -5.03
C SER A 429 21.15 -8.03 -6.56
N ILE A 430 20.04 -8.32 -7.25
CA ILE A 430 19.97 -8.56 -8.70
C ILE A 430 19.33 -7.36 -9.44
N PHE A 431 18.47 -6.57 -8.78
CA PHE A 431 17.64 -5.53 -9.41
C PHE A 431 17.87 -4.10 -8.88
N GLY A 432 19.09 -3.79 -8.42
CA GLY A 432 19.40 -2.52 -7.74
C GLY A 432 18.73 -1.27 -8.36
N GLY A 433 18.02 -0.49 -7.53
CA GLY A 433 17.39 0.77 -7.92
C GLY A 433 15.87 0.79 -8.05
N ILE A 434 15.18 -0.35 -7.88
CA ILE A 434 13.71 -0.40 -7.90
C ILE A 434 13.12 0.01 -6.54
N VAL A 435 12.14 0.91 -6.56
CA VAL A 435 11.44 1.43 -5.35
C VAL A 435 9.97 1.04 -5.27
N THR A 436 9.37 0.56 -6.36
CA THR A 436 7.97 0.11 -6.38
C THR A 436 7.83 -1.18 -5.57
N PRO A 437 6.98 -1.24 -4.53
CA PRO A 437 6.76 -2.45 -3.74
C PRO A 437 6.19 -3.61 -4.56
N ALA A 438 6.37 -4.84 -4.09
CA ALA A 438 5.64 -6.00 -4.55
C ALA A 438 4.47 -6.26 -3.59
N ARG A 439 3.23 -6.18 -4.08
CA ARG A 439 2.02 -6.27 -3.25
C ARG A 439 1.10 -7.37 -3.75
N LEU A 440 0.80 -8.33 -2.88
CA LEU A 440 -0.36 -9.21 -3.06
C LEU A 440 -1.53 -8.61 -2.27
N VAL A 441 -2.59 -8.21 -2.96
CA VAL A 441 -3.73 -7.51 -2.35
C VAL A 441 -4.99 -8.33 -2.56
N VAL A 442 -5.72 -8.60 -1.49
CA VAL A 442 -7.06 -9.15 -1.58
C VAL A 442 -8.05 -7.99 -1.52
N GLU A 443 -8.92 -7.89 -2.50
CA GLU A 443 -9.97 -6.90 -2.51
C GLU A 443 -11.32 -7.55 -2.22
N GLY A 444 -11.97 -7.13 -1.13
CA GLY A 444 -13.22 -7.72 -0.66
C GLY A 444 -13.04 -8.92 0.26
N ASP A 445 -14.17 -9.45 0.74
CA ASP A 445 -14.23 -10.54 1.73
C ASP A 445 -14.01 -11.91 1.07
N HIS A 446 -12.74 -12.24 0.82
CA HIS A 446 -12.35 -13.48 0.13
C HIS A 446 -11.29 -14.28 0.90
N GLU A 447 -11.34 -15.60 0.75
CA GLU A 447 -10.34 -16.52 1.29
C GLU A 447 -9.26 -16.84 0.26
N ILE A 448 -8.00 -16.73 0.69
CA ILE A 448 -6.78 -17.14 0.01
C ILE A 448 -6.18 -18.31 0.78
N ALA A 449 -6.52 -19.52 0.35
CA ALA A 449 -5.98 -20.76 0.91
C ALA A 449 -4.59 -21.12 0.34
N ARG A 450 -4.18 -20.44 -0.74
CA ARG A 450 -2.85 -20.59 -1.34
C ARG A 450 -1.76 -20.13 -0.38
N GLY A 451 -0.70 -20.94 -0.26
CA GLY A 451 0.49 -20.56 0.50
C GLY A 451 1.19 -19.35 -0.13
N ILE A 452 1.94 -18.62 0.68
CA ILE A 452 2.68 -17.42 0.29
C ILE A 452 4.14 -17.58 0.72
N ALA A 453 5.04 -17.35 -0.22
CA ALA A 453 6.48 -17.35 0.01
C ALA A 453 7.08 -16.00 -0.36
N PHE A 454 7.70 -15.33 0.61
CA PHE A 454 8.45 -14.11 0.33
C PHE A 454 9.79 -14.44 -0.31
N ALA A 455 10.17 -13.68 -1.35
CA ALA A 455 11.49 -13.78 -1.94
C ALA A 455 12.59 -13.26 -1.00
N ALA A 456 13.83 -13.70 -1.21
CA ALA A 456 15.01 -13.20 -0.50
C ALA A 456 15.27 -11.70 -0.76
N GLY A 457 16.17 -11.09 0.00
CA GLY A 457 16.69 -9.74 -0.23
C GLY A 457 15.82 -8.61 0.34
N THR A 458 16.13 -7.38 -0.06
CA THR A 458 15.66 -6.13 0.58
C THR A 458 14.50 -5.43 -0.11
N PHE A 459 13.84 -6.09 -1.05
CA PHE A 459 12.70 -5.52 -1.76
C PHE A 459 11.54 -5.25 -0.80
N ASP A 460 10.79 -4.16 -0.99
CA ASP A 460 9.58 -3.90 -0.21
C ASP A 460 8.49 -4.91 -0.62
N LYS A 461 8.09 -5.78 0.32
CA LYS A 461 7.19 -6.90 0.08
C LYS A 461 5.99 -6.78 1.00
N ARG A 462 4.78 -6.74 0.43
CA ARG A 462 3.56 -6.53 1.19
C ARG A 462 2.50 -7.56 0.82
N ILE A 463 1.80 -8.07 1.82
CA ILE A 463 0.55 -8.80 1.63
C ILE A 463 -0.53 -8.17 2.51
N GLY A 464 -1.74 -8.08 2.02
CA GLY A 464 -2.78 -7.36 2.74
C GLY A 464 -4.10 -7.27 2.02
N ALA A 465 -4.99 -6.44 2.57
CA ALA A 465 -6.36 -6.35 2.13
C ALA A 465 -6.80 -4.89 1.90
N ARG A 466 -7.81 -4.73 1.04
CA ARG A 466 -8.52 -3.45 0.85
C ARG A 466 -10.01 -3.70 0.54
N SER A 467 -10.85 -2.70 0.80
CA SER A 467 -12.28 -2.74 0.50
C SER A 467 -13.02 -3.95 1.10
N THR A 468 -12.70 -4.31 2.34
CA THR A 468 -13.30 -5.45 3.05
C THR A 468 -14.38 -5.00 4.04
N ASN A 469 -15.34 -5.85 4.35
CA ASN A 469 -16.31 -5.62 5.43
C ASN A 469 -16.08 -6.57 6.60
N SER A 470 -16.01 -7.89 6.32
CA SER A 470 -15.76 -8.93 7.33
C SER A 470 -14.27 -9.30 7.42
N GLY A 471 -13.53 -9.03 6.36
CA GLY A 471 -12.10 -9.24 6.23
C GLY A 471 -11.73 -10.23 5.14
N ALA A 472 -10.57 -10.01 4.52
CA ALA A 472 -9.96 -10.96 3.61
C ALA A 472 -9.12 -11.97 4.40
N GLU A 473 -9.34 -13.26 4.17
CA GLU A 473 -8.71 -14.33 4.93
C GLU A 473 -7.54 -14.95 4.17
N PHE A 474 -6.35 -14.94 4.78
CA PHE A 474 -5.17 -15.70 4.39
C PHE A 474 -5.12 -16.97 5.26
N SER A 475 -5.72 -18.05 4.76
CA SER A 475 -5.77 -19.35 5.43
C SER A 475 -4.61 -20.29 5.05
N GLY A 476 -3.96 -20.02 3.90
CA GLY A 476 -2.70 -20.66 3.51
C GLY A 476 -1.53 -20.26 4.40
N SER A 477 -0.47 -21.08 4.41
CA SER A 477 0.75 -20.77 5.17
C SER A 477 1.52 -19.60 4.58
N VAL A 478 2.07 -18.72 5.43
CA VAL A 478 2.98 -17.65 5.04
C VAL A 478 4.38 -17.95 5.56
N ALA A 479 5.32 -18.25 4.67
CA ALA A 479 6.69 -18.58 5.03
C ALA A 479 7.61 -17.36 4.94
N LEU A 480 8.23 -16.99 6.07
CA LEU A 480 9.27 -15.94 6.13
C LEU A 480 10.64 -16.59 6.02
N ARG A 481 11.51 -16.04 5.16
CA ARG A 481 12.88 -16.55 5.01
C ARG A 481 13.86 -15.73 5.86
N ALA A 482 14.92 -16.38 6.33
CA ALA A 482 15.98 -15.74 7.11
C ALA A 482 16.80 -14.70 6.32
N ASP A 483 16.70 -14.69 4.99
CA ASP A 483 17.36 -13.75 4.09
C ASP A 483 16.39 -12.70 3.50
N SER A 484 15.15 -12.61 4.00
CA SER A 484 14.10 -11.75 3.46
C SER A 484 13.80 -10.57 4.40
N THR A 485 14.02 -9.34 3.93
CA THR A 485 13.77 -8.11 4.70
C THR A 485 12.65 -7.27 4.09
N ASN A 486 12.20 -6.23 4.82
CA ASN A 486 11.14 -5.29 4.39
C ASN A 486 9.78 -5.96 4.12
N ILE A 487 9.41 -6.93 4.96
CA ILE A 487 8.12 -7.64 4.92
C ILE A 487 7.06 -6.82 5.67
N LYS A 488 5.89 -6.68 5.06
CA LYS A 488 4.79 -5.87 5.60
C LYS A 488 3.45 -6.58 5.48
N PHE A 489 2.63 -6.49 6.51
CA PHE A 489 1.22 -6.87 6.48
C PHE A 489 0.37 -5.62 6.59
N PHE A 490 -0.71 -5.52 5.82
CA PHE A 490 -1.54 -4.31 5.83
C PHE A 490 -3.03 -4.58 5.63
N ALA A 491 -3.84 -3.68 6.16
CA ALA A 491 -5.21 -3.42 5.76
C ALA A 491 -5.34 -1.93 5.46
N GLU A 492 -5.68 -1.55 4.22
CA GLU A 492 -5.51 -0.18 3.72
C GLU A 492 -6.35 0.85 4.49
N GLY A 493 -7.68 0.74 4.41
CA GLY A 493 -8.61 1.66 5.08
C GLY A 493 -8.90 1.28 6.53
N ALA A 494 -9.36 2.24 7.33
CA ALA A 494 -9.67 2.05 8.75
C ALA A 494 -10.70 0.93 9.04
N THR A 495 -11.61 0.65 8.09
CA THR A 495 -12.59 -0.45 8.20
C THR A 495 -12.10 -1.74 7.56
N ASP A 496 -10.96 -1.71 6.87
CA ASP A 496 -10.43 -2.89 6.20
C ASP A 496 -9.82 -3.87 7.20
N ARG A 497 -9.84 -5.14 6.84
CA ARG A 497 -9.38 -6.23 7.69
C ARG A 497 -8.66 -7.30 6.88
N ALA A 498 -7.42 -7.58 7.26
CA ALA A 498 -6.63 -8.70 6.77
C ALA A 498 -6.51 -9.76 7.87
N VAL A 499 -7.09 -10.93 7.65
CA VAL A 499 -7.16 -12.02 8.62
C VAL A 499 -6.17 -13.10 8.26
N PHE A 500 -5.22 -13.41 9.12
CA PHE A 500 -4.25 -14.49 8.93
C PHE A 500 -4.62 -15.66 9.85
N SER A 501 -5.37 -16.62 9.32
CA SER A 501 -5.76 -17.86 10.03
C SER A 501 -4.77 -19.01 9.82
N GLY A 502 -4.03 -18.98 8.72
CA GLY A 502 -2.92 -19.88 8.43
C GLY A 502 -1.71 -19.69 9.35
N GLU A 503 -0.76 -20.62 9.30
CA GLU A 503 0.53 -20.48 9.99
C GLU A 503 1.35 -19.33 9.36
N ILE A 504 2.03 -18.54 10.20
CA ILE A 504 3.13 -17.67 9.75
C ILE A 504 4.39 -18.11 10.49
N SER A 505 5.41 -18.56 9.76
CA SER A 505 6.60 -19.18 10.37
C SER A 505 7.90 -18.85 9.66
N GLY A 506 9.02 -19.26 10.25
CA GLY A 506 10.37 -18.99 9.76
C GLY A 506 10.92 -17.65 10.25
N GLY A 507 11.63 -16.94 9.37
CA GLY A 507 12.26 -15.67 9.70
C GLY A 507 13.60 -15.81 10.44
N GLU A 508 14.16 -14.68 10.85
CA GLU A 508 15.45 -14.59 11.56
C GLU A 508 15.38 -13.51 12.64
N ALA A 509 15.96 -13.81 13.81
CA ALA A 509 16.06 -12.84 14.90
C ALA A 509 16.96 -11.66 14.44
N GLY A 510 16.42 -10.44 14.48
CA GLY A 510 17.10 -9.23 14.00
C GLY A 510 16.59 -8.71 12.65
N LEU A 511 15.67 -9.43 12.00
CA LEU A 511 14.86 -8.92 10.90
C LEU A 511 13.48 -8.48 11.41
N ASN A 512 12.80 -7.67 10.59
CA ASN A 512 11.55 -7.02 10.98
C ASN A 512 10.38 -7.43 10.09
N VAL A 513 9.18 -7.47 10.66
CA VAL A 513 7.88 -7.41 9.98
C VAL A 513 7.18 -6.15 10.44
N GLU A 514 6.61 -5.37 9.52
CA GLU A 514 5.83 -4.18 9.85
C GLU A 514 4.34 -4.41 9.61
N ILE A 515 3.52 -4.01 10.58
CA ILE A 515 2.06 -4.03 10.48
C ILE A 515 1.56 -2.63 10.14
N ASN A 516 0.77 -2.53 9.09
CA ASN A 516 0.16 -1.30 8.58
C ASN A 516 1.12 -0.09 8.45
N PRO A 517 2.29 -0.25 7.80
CA PRO A 517 3.18 0.90 7.57
C PRO A 517 2.64 1.81 6.46
N GLY A 518 3.11 3.08 6.47
CA GLY A 518 2.84 4.03 5.39
C GLY A 518 1.43 4.64 5.40
N GLY A 519 0.80 4.75 6.57
CA GLY A 519 -0.51 5.37 6.75
C GLY A 519 -1.70 4.42 6.56
N ALA A 520 -1.47 3.11 6.55
CA ALA A 520 -2.55 2.12 6.63
C ALA A 520 -3.18 2.15 8.04
N GLU A 521 -4.50 2.07 8.11
CA GLU A 521 -5.25 2.26 9.37
C GLU A 521 -6.13 1.06 9.75
N GLY A 522 -6.22 0.04 8.90
CA GLY A 522 -7.11 -1.09 9.11
C GLY A 522 -6.63 -2.08 10.18
N THR A 523 -7.35 -3.20 10.28
CA THR A 523 -7.04 -4.28 11.22
C THR A 523 -6.27 -5.41 10.54
N VAL A 524 -5.09 -5.74 11.05
CA VAL A 524 -4.42 -7.02 10.76
C VAL A 524 -4.72 -7.96 11.92
N GLN A 525 -5.51 -9.00 11.66
CA GLN A 525 -5.87 -10.01 12.67
C GLN A 525 -5.02 -11.27 12.48
N PHE A 526 -4.38 -11.73 13.56
CA PHE A 526 -3.83 -13.08 13.67
C PHE A 526 -4.81 -13.99 14.41
N THR A 527 -5.24 -15.07 13.76
CA THR A 527 -6.17 -16.05 14.33
C THR A 527 -5.79 -17.47 13.91
N GLY A 528 -6.56 -18.48 14.32
CA GLY A 528 -6.34 -19.87 13.97
C GLY A 528 -5.00 -20.38 14.48
N ASN A 529 -4.10 -20.73 13.56
CA ASN A 529 -2.78 -21.28 13.89
C ASN A 529 -1.88 -20.25 14.60
N ASP A 530 -0.96 -20.74 15.43
CA ASP A 530 0.06 -19.91 16.04
C ASP A 530 0.98 -19.27 14.99
N LYS A 531 1.46 -18.08 15.31
CA LYS A 531 2.37 -17.28 14.51
C LYS A 531 3.76 -17.42 15.14
N THR A 532 4.59 -18.29 14.54
CA THR A 532 5.84 -18.81 15.13
C THR A 532 7.11 -18.17 14.55
N TYR A 533 6.96 -17.11 13.75
CA TYR A 533 8.10 -16.46 13.10
C TYR A 533 9.01 -15.72 14.10
N ALA A 534 10.31 -15.65 13.76
CA ALA A 534 11.36 -15.10 14.63
C ALA A 534 11.61 -13.59 14.46
N ASN A 535 11.15 -12.99 13.34
CA ASN A 535 11.30 -11.56 13.09
C ASN A 535 10.63 -10.72 14.20
N MET A 536 11.20 -9.56 14.50
CA MET A 536 10.57 -8.57 15.36
C MET A 536 9.39 -7.91 14.64
N THR A 537 8.25 -7.78 15.32
CA THR A 537 7.04 -7.17 14.75
C THR A 537 6.93 -5.72 15.18
N TYR A 538 6.91 -4.80 14.23
CA TYR A 538 6.63 -3.39 14.47
C TYR A 538 5.21 -3.06 14.06
N VAL A 539 4.38 -2.59 14.99
CA VAL A 539 3.06 -2.05 14.67
C VAL A 539 3.21 -0.57 14.36
N ARG A 540 2.97 -0.19 13.10
CA ARG A 540 3.20 1.16 12.57
C ARG A 540 1.90 1.96 12.36
N GLY A 541 0.76 1.29 12.31
CA GLY A 541 -0.55 1.90 12.10
C GLY A 541 -1.69 0.93 12.36
N GLY A 542 -2.92 1.43 12.43
CA GLY A 542 -4.12 0.64 12.67
C GLY A 542 -4.02 -0.28 13.89
N LEU A 543 -4.69 -1.44 13.80
CA LEU A 543 -4.75 -2.45 14.84
C LEU A 543 -4.04 -3.74 14.41
N LEU A 544 -3.09 -4.22 15.22
CA LEU A 544 -2.70 -5.63 15.26
C LEU A 544 -3.55 -6.36 16.31
N GLU A 545 -4.47 -7.20 15.87
CA GLU A 545 -5.34 -8.00 16.76
C GLU A 545 -4.85 -9.45 16.82
N VAL A 546 -4.53 -9.98 18.00
CA VAL A 546 -4.29 -11.42 18.18
C VAL A 546 -5.52 -12.05 18.84
N ALA A 547 -6.18 -12.94 18.11
CA ALA A 547 -7.43 -13.55 18.53
C ALA A 547 -7.24 -14.58 19.67
N ALA A 548 -8.32 -14.82 20.41
CA ALA A 548 -8.35 -15.85 21.45
C ALA A 548 -7.96 -17.24 20.89
N GLY A 549 -7.08 -17.94 21.60
CA GLY A 549 -6.58 -19.25 21.19
C GLY A 549 -5.40 -19.22 20.22
N THR A 550 -4.93 -18.04 19.80
CA THR A 550 -3.74 -17.86 18.95
C THR A 550 -2.59 -17.25 19.74
N THR A 551 -1.38 -17.75 19.48
CA THR A 551 -0.12 -17.24 20.05
C THR A 551 0.73 -16.56 18.99
N LEU A 552 1.29 -15.39 19.33
CA LEU A 552 2.35 -14.72 18.57
C LEU A 552 3.68 -14.85 19.33
N SER A 553 4.65 -15.57 18.76
CA SER A 553 5.98 -15.76 19.37
C SER A 553 6.96 -14.64 19.10
N ALA A 554 6.71 -13.83 18.07
CA ALA A 554 7.55 -12.70 17.74
C ALA A 554 7.46 -11.61 18.83
N PRO A 555 8.57 -11.01 19.24
CA PRO A 555 8.54 -9.77 20.02
C PRO A 555 7.80 -8.67 19.24
N VAL A 556 6.97 -7.91 19.95
CA VAL A 556 6.18 -6.82 19.36
C VAL A 556 6.64 -5.47 19.91
N ILE A 557 6.87 -4.50 19.02
CA ILE A 557 7.08 -3.09 19.35
C ILE A 557 5.93 -2.29 18.73
N VAL A 558 5.20 -1.56 19.57
CA VAL A 558 4.12 -0.67 19.14
C VAL A 558 4.68 0.75 19.06
N GLU A 559 4.97 1.19 17.83
CA GLU A 559 5.64 2.46 17.57
C GLU A 559 5.03 3.08 16.30
N PRO A 560 4.13 4.07 16.44
CA PRO A 560 3.45 4.69 15.31
C PRO A 560 4.43 5.17 14.24
N GLY A 561 4.09 4.90 12.99
CA GLY A 561 4.77 5.44 11.82
C GLY A 561 4.26 6.83 11.45
N ILE A 562 4.16 7.09 10.15
CA ILE A 562 3.67 8.37 9.63
C ILE A 562 2.13 8.38 9.67
N GLY A 563 1.55 9.32 10.42
CA GLY A 563 0.17 9.78 10.22
C GLY A 563 -0.95 8.87 10.71
N GLY A 564 -0.70 7.88 11.58
CA GLY A 564 -1.73 6.97 12.11
C GLY A 564 -1.50 6.57 13.58
N SER A 565 -2.52 5.98 14.20
CA SER A 565 -2.44 5.35 15.53
C SER A 565 -1.93 3.91 15.40
N ALA A 566 -1.01 3.48 16.25
CA ALA A 566 -0.56 2.09 16.30
C ALA A 566 -1.10 1.41 17.56
N VAL A 567 -1.95 0.40 17.36
CA VAL A 567 -2.64 -0.30 18.44
C VAL A 567 -2.31 -1.79 18.37
N VAL A 568 -2.02 -2.40 19.50
CA VAL A 568 -1.99 -3.86 19.65
C VAL A 568 -3.09 -4.29 20.60
N GLY A 569 -3.86 -5.30 20.19
CA GLY A 569 -5.05 -5.71 20.90
C GLY A 569 -5.41 -7.19 20.75
N GLY A 570 -6.57 -7.55 21.27
CA GLY A 570 -7.13 -8.90 21.21
C GLY A 570 -6.96 -9.71 22.48
N SER A 571 -7.54 -10.90 22.46
CA SER A 571 -7.61 -11.84 23.60
C SER A 571 -6.64 -13.03 23.47
N GLY A 572 -5.66 -12.91 22.59
CA GLY A 572 -4.63 -13.92 22.32
C GLY A 572 -3.42 -13.82 23.25
N THR A 573 -2.37 -14.58 22.92
CA THR A 573 -1.12 -14.62 23.70
C THR A 573 0.06 -14.04 22.92
N PHE A 574 0.74 -13.05 23.48
CA PHE A 574 1.99 -12.49 22.98
C PHE A 574 3.18 -13.11 23.72
N SER A 575 3.61 -14.31 23.31
CA SER A 575 4.70 -15.03 24.00
C SER A 575 6.10 -14.48 23.71
N GLY A 576 6.24 -13.62 22.69
CA GLY A 576 7.44 -12.83 22.45
C GLY A 576 7.57 -11.56 23.30
N GLY A 577 6.52 -11.19 24.04
CA GLY A 577 6.44 -9.94 24.79
C GLY A 577 6.02 -8.74 23.94
N VAL A 578 5.64 -7.65 24.61
CA VAL A 578 5.19 -6.40 23.97
C VAL A 578 5.92 -5.21 24.57
N GLU A 579 6.42 -4.33 23.72
CA GLU A 579 6.93 -3.01 24.07
C GLU A 579 6.00 -1.94 23.52
N VAL A 580 5.56 -1.04 24.39
CA VAL A 580 4.71 0.10 24.05
C VAL A 580 5.58 1.35 24.07
N ALA A 581 6.02 1.77 22.87
CA ALA A 581 6.83 2.97 22.68
C ALA A 581 5.95 4.24 22.65
N ALA A 582 6.59 5.40 22.53
CA ALA A 582 5.89 6.68 22.46
C ALA A 582 4.80 6.70 21.38
N GLY A 583 3.57 7.04 21.77
CA GLY A 583 2.38 7.06 20.90
C GLY A 583 1.77 5.69 20.58
N GLY A 584 2.39 4.58 20.98
CA GLY A 584 1.82 3.25 20.85
C GLY A 584 0.71 2.99 21.87
N ILE A 585 -0.27 2.16 21.52
CA ILE A 585 -1.43 1.84 22.36
C ILE A 585 -1.55 0.33 22.56
N LEU A 586 -1.72 -0.08 23.82
CA LEU A 586 -2.08 -1.42 24.22
C LEU A 586 -3.57 -1.46 24.58
N ALA A 587 -4.36 -2.28 23.90
CA ALA A 587 -5.81 -2.39 24.09
C ALA A 587 -6.21 -3.87 24.32
N PRO A 588 -6.14 -4.37 25.57
CA PRO A 588 -6.50 -5.75 25.87
C PRO A 588 -7.92 -6.10 25.42
N GLY A 589 -8.11 -7.25 24.75
CA GLY A 589 -9.44 -7.71 24.36
C GLY A 589 -9.94 -7.22 22.99
N THR A 590 -11.22 -7.51 22.71
CA THR A 590 -11.98 -7.03 21.53
C THR A 590 -13.33 -6.52 22.04
N GLY A 591 -13.33 -5.36 22.67
CA GLY A 591 -14.23 -5.11 23.79
C GLY A 591 -13.56 -5.56 25.10
N VAL A 592 -14.33 -5.60 26.19
CA VAL A 592 -13.83 -6.12 27.47
C VAL A 592 -13.26 -7.54 27.34
N GLY A 593 -12.01 -7.75 27.77
CA GLY A 593 -11.35 -9.06 27.64
C GLY A 593 -10.06 -9.23 28.42
N VAL A 594 -9.38 -10.35 28.15
CA VAL A 594 -8.06 -10.68 28.73
C VAL A 594 -7.04 -10.81 27.61
N MET A 595 -5.98 -10.02 27.68
CA MET A 595 -4.79 -10.22 26.86
C MET A 595 -3.70 -10.90 27.68
N ALA A 596 -3.00 -11.86 27.09
CA ALA A 596 -1.84 -12.51 27.71
C ALA A 596 -0.53 -12.11 27.03
N SER A 597 0.55 -11.94 27.78
CA SER A 597 1.90 -11.72 27.25
C SER A 597 2.97 -12.37 28.14
N SER A 598 4.16 -12.65 27.63
CA SER A 598 5.30 -13.13 28.43
C SER A 598 6.09 -12.00 29.10
N GLY A 599 5.95 -10.77 28.63
CA GLY A 599 6.66 -9.61 29.16
C GLY A 599 6.10 -8.32 28.58
N GLN A 600 6.25 -7.23 29.33
CA GLN A 600 5.78 -5.91 28.94
C GLN A 600 6.85 -4.86 29.23
N THR A 601 7.06 -3.94 28.30
CA THR A 601 7.84 -2.71 28.51
C THR A 601 6.96 -1.51 28.18
N TRP A 602 6.83 -0.57 29.12
CA TRP A 602 6.00 0.62 28.98
C TRP A 602 6.88 1.87 28.99
N GLU A 603 7.11 2.42 27.80
CA GLU A 603 7.93 3.61 27.61
C GLU A 603 7.14 4.90 27.75
N ALA A 604 7.86 6.01 27.93
CA ALA A 604 7.25 7.32 28.04
C ALA A 604 6.33 7.64 26.83
N ALA A 605 5.22 8.34 27.10
CA ALA A 605 4.18 8.69 26.11
C ALA A 605 3.50 7.51 25.39
N GLY A 606 3.70 6.26 25.81
CA GLY A 606 2.86 5.12 25.42
C GLY A 606 1.51 5.13 26.16
N ALA A 607 0.57 4.28 25.73
CA ALA A 607 -0.76 4.20 26.34
C ALA A 607 -1.26 2.76 26.59
N LEU A 608 -2.07 2.60 27.64
CA LEU A 608 -2.90 1.43 27.91
C LEU A 608 -4.37 1.87 27.92
N GLU A 609 -5.21 1.18 27.15
CA GLU A 609 -6.66 1.29 27.19
C GLU A 609 -7.25 0.26 28.15
N ILE A 610 -8.23 0.70 28.94
CA ILE A 610 -8.97 -0.13 29.88
C ILE A 610 -10.44 0.14 29.66
N GLU A 611 -11.11 -0.82 29.03
CA GLU A 611 -12.54 -0.81 28.83
C GLU A 611 -13.26 -1.42 30.04
N ILE A 612 -14.36 -0.79 30.43
CA ILE A 612 -15.21 -1.20 31.56
C ILE A 612 -16.66 -1.23 31.10
N SER A 613 -17.32 -2.38 31.28
CA SER A 613 -18.74 -2.58 30.96
C SER A 613 -19.59 -2.84 32.21
N ASP A 614 -19.08 -3.65 33.15
CA ASP A 614 -19.72 -4.01 34.41
C ASP A 614 -18.67 -4.08 35.54
N PRO A 615 -18.55 -3.05 36.38
CA PRO A 615 -17.62 -3.02 37.51
C PRO A 615 -17.75 -4.18 38.51
N SER A 616 -18.84 -4.94 38.48
CA SER A 616 -19.08 -6.11 39.32
C SER A 616 -18.84 -7.45 38.61
N GLY A 617 -18.65 -7.43 37.29
CA GLY A 617 -18.56 -8.61 36.43
C GLY A 617 -17.26 -9.40 36.55
N GLY A 618 -16.20 -8.79 37.10
CA GLY A 618 -14.88 -9.40 37.28
C GLY A 618 -13.90 -9.10 36.13
N ALA A 619 -12.62 -9.31 36.39
CA ALA A 619 -11.55 -9.06 35.41
C ALA A 619 -11.70 -9.96 34.18
N GLY A 620 -11.58 -9.38 32.98
CA GLY A 620 -11.75 -10.03 31.69
C GLY A 620 -13.19 -10.22 31.22
N VAL A 621 -14.19 -9.81 32.03
CA VAL A 621 -15.62 -9.93 31.71
C VAL A 621 -16.34 -8.60 31.91
N GLY A 622 -16.11 -7.97 33.06
CA GLY A 622 -16.65 -6.66 33.41
C GLY A 622 -15.71 -5.49 33.11
N TRP A 623 -14.40 -5.74 33.12
CA TRP A 623 -13.35 -4.80 32.69
C TRP A 623 -12.14 -5.55 32.15
N ASP A 624 -11.26 -4.85 31.44
CA ASP A 624 -10.06 -5.44 30.85
C ASP A 624 -9.02 -5.96 31.85
N LEU A 625 -8.32 -7.01 31.47
CA LEU A 625 -7.16 -7.51 32.20
C LEU A 625 -5.98 -7.79 31.26
N LEU A 626 -4.84 -7.17 31.57
CA LEU A 626 -3.55 -7.58 31.01
C LEU A 626 -2.87 -8.61 31.93
N GLY A 627 -2.79 -9.85 31.47
CA GLY A 627 -2.02 -10.92 32.12
C GLY A 627 -0.60 -11.02 31.56
N VAL A 628 0.39 -10.97 32.43
CA VAL A 628 1.81 -11.01 32.07
C VAL A 628 2.49 -12.19 32.77
N ASP A 629 2.83 -13.23 32.03
CA ASP A 629 3.65 -14.34 32.53
C ASP A 629 5.15 -14.01 32.44
N GLY A 630 5.52 -12.96 33.17
CA GLY A 630 6.87 -12.42 33.27
C GLY A 630 6.83 -11.02 33.87
N ILE A 631 7.85 -10.21 33.59
CA ILE A 631 8.03 -8.87 34.17
C ILE A 631 7.23 -7.82 33.39
N VAL A 632 6.67 -6.85 34.12
CA VAL A 632 6.24 -5.55 33.56
C VAL A 632 7.30 -4.51 33.92
N ASN A 633 7.96 -3.94 32.92
CA ASN A 633 9.01 -2.95 33.08
C ASN A 633 8.51 -1.55 32.66
N ILE A 634 8.35 -0.65 33.63
CA ILE A 634 7.90 0.73 33.39
C ILE A 634 9.12 1.63 33.33
N THR A 635 9.35 2.27 32.18
CA THR A 635 10.45 3.22 31.97
C THR A 635 9.97 4.67 31.84
N ALA A 636 8.65 4.90 31.76
CA ALA A 636 8.03 6.23 31.85
C ALA A 636 8.35 6.94 33.18
N SER A 637 8.32 8.28 33.17
CA SER A 637 8.62 9.12 34.34
C SER A 637 7.56 10.20 34.55
N PRO A 638 7.57 10.95 35.66
CA PRO A 638 6.60 12.02 35.86
C PRO A 638 6.72 13.19 34.87
N GLU A 639 7.90 13.39 34.28
CA GLU A 639 8.14 14.40 33.24
C GLU A 639 7.64 13.96 31.87
N ASP A 640 7.56 12.65 31.62
CA ASP A 640 7.08 12.05 30.37
C ASP A 640 6.28 10.77 30.69
N PRO A 641 5.00 10.93 31.10
CA PRO A 641 4.22 9.86 31.70
C PRO A 641 3.64 8.88 30.66
N PHE A 642 3.32 7.68 31.13
CA PHE A 642 2.53 6.71 30.40
C PHE A 642 1.02 7.01 30.57
N LEU A 643 0.26 6.95 29.49
CA LEU A 643 -1.17 7.24 29.50
C LEU A 643 -1.99 6.00 29.86
N VAL A 644 -2.96 6.14 30.76
CA VAL A 644 -3.99 5.13 31.01
C VAL A 644 -5.34 5.72 30.63
N ARG A 645 -5.92 5.22 29.54
CA ARG A 645 -7.24 5.63 29.05
C ARG A 645 -8.29 4.71 29.67
N VAL A 646 -9.21 5.29 30.43
CA VAL A 646 -10.32 4.58 31.05
C VAL A 646 -11.57 4.86 30.24
N ILE A 647 -12.14 3.81 29.66
CA ILE A 647 -13.23 3.90 28.70
C ILE A 647 -14.41 3.09 29.25
N SER A 648 -15.62 3.66 29.22
CA SER A 648 -16.84 2.90 29.50
C SER A 648 -17.61 2.66 28.20
N LEU A 649 -17.84 1.40 27.83
CA LEU A 649 -18.51 1.04 26.56
C LEU A 649 -19.98 1.50 26.52
N GLU A 650 -20.64 1.51 27.68
CA GLU A 650 -21.94 2.13 27.94
C GLU A 650 -21.93 2.71 29.37
N ALA A 651 -23.04 3.28 29.86
CA ALA A 651 -23.16 3.62 31.28
C ALA A 651 -22.92 2.33 32.12
N PRO A 652 -21.80 2.23 32.86
CA PRO A 652 -21.34 0.95 33.37
C PRO A 652 -22.35 0.39 34.37
N GLY A 653 -22.94 -0.76 34.03
CA GLY A 653 -24.00 -1.38 34.82
C GLY A 653 -23.49 -1.70 36.22
N GLY A 654 -24.17 -1.21 37.27
CA GLY A 654 -23.74 -1.45 38.65
C GLY A 654 -22.61 -0.56 39.15
N PHE A 655 -22.12 0.41 38.35
CA PHE A 655 -21.26 1.46 38.85
C PHE A 655 -22.04 2.45 39.74
N SER A 656 -21.49 2.79 40.89
CA SER A 656 -22.02 3.84 41.77
C SER A 656 -20.96 4.93 41.93
N PRO A 657 -21.20 6.17 41.46
CA PRO A 657 -20.21 7.26 41.58
C PRO A 657 -19.94 7.65 43.05
N ASP A 658 -20.79 7.21 43.97
CA ASP A 658 -20.66 7.47 45.41
C ASP A 658 -19.87 6.37 46.16
N SER A 659 -19.44 5.31 45.46
CA SER A 659 -18.77 4.16 46.06
C SER A 659 -17.35 4.00 45.53
N ALA A 660 -16.39 3.85 46.45
CA ALA A 660 -15.03 3.52 46.06
C ALA A 660 -14.97 2.10 45.49
N VAL A 661 -14.24 1.94 44.39
CA VAL A 661 -14.04 0.65 43.71
C VAL A 661 -12.59 0.50 43.28
N SER A 662 -12.14 -0.75 43.18
CA SER A 662 -10.78 -1.12 42.79
C SER A 662 -10.85 -2.27 41.80
N TRP A 663 -10.27 -2.07 40.61
CA TRP A 663 -10.22 -3.05 39.54
C TRP A 663 -8.78 -3.46 39.29
N LYS A 664 -8.50 -4.76 39.34
CA LYS A 664 -7.21 -5.29 38.89
C LYS A 664 -7.16 -5.26 37.37
N VAL A 665 -6.26 -4.45 36.83
CA VAL A 665 -6.15 -4.19 35.39
C VAL A 665 -4.86 -4.76 34.80
N VAL A 666 -3.85 -5.02 35.63
CA VAL A 666 -2.62 -5.74 35.26
C VAL A 666 -2.29 -6.79 36.31
N GLN A 667 -1.85 -7.96 35.87
CA GLN A 667 -1.29 -9.00 36.71
C GLN A 667 0.01 -9.53 36.11
N SER A 668 1.07 -9.62 36.92
CA SER A 668 2.39 -10.14 36.55
C SER A 668 2.78 -11.36 37.39
N SER A 669 3.41 -12.37 36.78
CA SER A 669 3.93 -13.55 37.49
C SER A 669 5.32 -13.34 38.12
N GLU A 670 6.14 -12.43 37.58
CA GLU A 670 7.50 -12.14 38.06
C GLU A 670 7.68 -10.76 38.71
N GLY A 671 6.67 -9.90 38.65
CA GLY A 671 6.62 -8.58 39.31
C GLY A 671 6.63 -7.39 38.34
N ILE A 672 6.25 -6.23 38.88
CA ILE A 672 6.21 -4.95 38.18
C ILE A 672 7.36 -4.07 38.70
N ILE A 673 8.20 -3.60 37.78
CA ILE A 673 9.40 -2.79 38.06
C ILE A 673 9.16 -1.37 37.55
N GLY A 674 9.63 -0.36 38.30
CA GLY A 674 9.55 1.04 37.89
C GLY A 674 8.20 1.73 38.17
N PHE A 675 7.26 1.04 38.82
CA PHE A 675 5.95 1.63 39.15
C PHE A 675 6.10 2.78 40.17
N SER A 676 5.56 3.94 39.80
CA SER A 676 5.24 5.06 40.67
C SER A 676 3.96 5.71 40.12
N PRO A 677 2.98 6.09 40.95
CA PRO A 677 1.76 6.73 40.45
C PRO A 677 2.02 7.98 39.60
N GLY A 678 3.09 8.73 39.91
CA GLY A 678 3.46 9.92 39.15
C GLY A 678 3.96 9.63 37.73
N ASN A 679 4.31 8.39 37.39
CA ASN A 679 4.74 8.00 36.05
C ASN A 679 3.55 7.82 35.09
N PHE A 680 2.31 8.02 35.57
CA PHE A 680 1.10 7.80 34.82
C PHE A 680 0.22 9.05 34.78
N VAL A 681 -0.43 9.26 33.65
CA VAL A 681 -1.57 10.17 33.52
C VAL A 681 -2.80 9.33 33.21
N ILE A 682 -3.89 9.57 33.94
CA ILE A 682 -5.16 8.89 33.70
C ILE A 682 -6.06 9.83 32.91
N ASP A 683 -6.47 9.40 31.73
CA ASP A 683 -7.51 10.03 30.94
C ASP A 683 -8.81 9.24 31.09
N ALA A 684 -9.78 9.82 31.78
CA ALA A 684 -11.09 9.24 31.99
C ALA A 684 -12.20 10.03 31.26
N THR A 685 -11.84 10.81 30.23
CA THR A 685 -12.80 11.62 29.47
C THR A 685 -13.84 10.78 28.74
N GLU A 686 -13.49 9.55 28.36
CA GLU A 686 -14.38 8.56 27.73
C GLU A 686 -15.05 7.62 28.75
N PHE A 687 -14.84 7.84 30.05
CA PHE A 687 -15.57 7.15 31.11
C PHE A 687 -16.78 7.98 31.53
N VAL A 688 -17.98 7.41 31.36
CA VAL A 688 -19.23 8.05 31.75
C VAL A 688 -19.32 8.09 33.29
N THR A 689 -19.00 9.25 33.87
CA THR A 689 -19.16 9.51 35.32
C THR A 689 -20.53 10.12 35.61
N GLY A 690 -21.17 9.71 36.71
CA GLY A 690 -22.30 10.46 37.28
C GLY A 690 -21.83 11.82 37.85
N PRO A 691 -22.75 12.66 38.37
CA PRO A 691 -22.49 14.06 38.74
C PRO A 691 -21.50 14.31 39.91
N GLY A 692 -20.77 13.29 40.39
CA GLY A 692 -20.06 13.27 41.68
C GLY A 692 -18.58 13.67 41.68
N GLY A 693 -17.97 14.07 40.55
CA GLY A 693 -16.59 14.62 40.54
C GLY A 693 -15.49 13.71 41.12
N GLY A 694 -15.70 12.38 41.12
CA GLY A 694 -14.72 11.41 41.65
C GLY A 694 -13.46 11.31 40.79
N ALA A 695 -12.38 10.78 41.38
CA ALA A 695 -11.06 10.72 40.78
C ALA A 695 -10.56 9.27 40.64
N PHE A 696 -9.87 8.99 39.54
CA PHE A 696 -9.16 7.74 39.34
C PHE A 696 -7.71 7.85 39.83
N SER A 697 -7.17 6.74 40.33
CA SER A 697 -5.75 6.61 40.68
C SER A 697 -5.26 5.17 40.42
N LEU A 698 -3.95 4.99 40.37
CA LEU A 698 -3.32 3.67 40.25
C LEU A 698 -2.60 3.30 41.55
N SER A 699 -2.73 2.05 41.98
CA SER A 699 -1.97 1.47 43.07
C SER A 699 -1.23 0.21 42.62
N LEU A 700 -0.13 -0.07 43.30
CA LEU A 700 0.58 -1.34 43.21
C LEU A 700 0.20 -2.22 44.40
N GLU A 701 -0.32 -3.40 44.13
CA GLU A 701 -0.86 -4.32 45.13
C GLU A 701 -0.19 -5.71 45.06
N ASN A 702 -0.62 -6.61 45.94
CA ASN A 702 -0.17 -8.01 46.04
C ASN A 702 1.36 -8.19 45.98
N GLY A 703 2.07 -7.39 46.79
CA GLY A 703 3.53 -7.48 46.90
C GLY A 703 4.29 -7.01 45.65
N GLY A 704 3.67 -6.22 44.77
CA GLY A 704 4.31 -5.68 43.57
C GLY A 704 3.98 -6.43 42.28
N THR A 705 2.90 -7.22 42.25
CA THR A 705 2.53 -8.08 41.11
C THR A 705 1.24 -7.67 40.42
N GLU A 706 0.48 -6.72 40.98
CA GLU A 706 -0.81 -6.29 40.43
C GLU A 706 -0.88 -4.76 40.36
N ILE A 707 -1.33 -4.21 39.24
CA ILE A 707 -1.74 -2.79 39.15
C ILE A 707 -3.25 -2.74 39.26
N HIS A 708 -3.73 -1.92 40.19
CA HIS A 708 -5.16 -1.68 40.38
C HIS A 708 -5.53 -0.27 39.97
N LEU A 709 -6.57 -0.14 39.16
CA LEU A 709 -7.27 1.12 38.90
C LEU A 709 -8.29 1.34 40.01
N GLN A 710 -8.12 2.41 40.75
CA GLN A 710 -8.98 2.77 41.87
C GLN A 710 -9.83 3.98 41.50
N TYR A 711 -11.10 3.95 41.88
CA TYR A 711 -11.99 5.10 41.82
C TYR A 711 -12.33 5.54 43.25
N ALA A 712 -12.10 6.82 43.54
CA ALA A 712 -12.50 7.47 44.76
C ALA A 712 -13.66 8.45 44.47
N PRO A 713 -14.82 8.30 45.13
CA PRO A 713 -15.92 9.25 45.03
C PRO A 713 -15.46 10.66 45.40
N GLY A 714 -15.97 11.67 44.70
CA GLY A 714 -15.79 13.05 45.12
C GLY A 714 -16.58 13.28 46.42
N VAL A 715 -15.97 13.95 47.39
CA VAL A 715 -16.77 14.58 48.45
C VAL A 715 -17.55 15.69 47.74
N GLY A 716 -18.88 15.67 47.77
CA GLY A 716 -19.71 16.64 47.03
C GLY A 716 -19.22 18.09 47.21
N SER A 717 -19.49 18.97 46.22
CA SER A 717 -18.94 20.33 46.27
C SER A 717 -19.31 21.03 47.59
N PRO A 718 -18.47 21.94 48.11
CA PRO A 718 -18.78 22.66 49.35
C PRO A 718 -20.17 23.35 49.32
N TYR A 719 -20.67 23.72 48.14
CA TYR A 719 -22.04 24.20 47.94
C TYR A 719 -23.09 23.11 48.19
N GLU A 720 -22.92 21.91 47.63
CA GLU A 720 -23.87 20.82 47.80
C GLU A 720 -23.98 20.38 49.26
N VAL A 721 -22.83 20.26 49.95
CA VAL A 721 -22.78 19.97 51.39
C VAL A 721 -23.47 21.07 52.21
N TRP A 722 -23.26 22.33 51.84
CA TRP A 722 -23.93 23.45 52.51
C TRP A 722 -25.44 23.45 52.21
N ARG A 723 -25.86 23.15 50.98
CA ARG A 723 -27.27 23.13 50.59
C ARG A 723 -28.02 22.05 51.35
N GLU A 724 -27.46 20.86 51.47
CA GLU A 724 -28.03 19.77 52.26
C GLU A 724 -28.13 20.10 53.76
N ALA A 725 -27.22 20.93 54.28
CA ALA A 725 -27.27 21.38 55.67
C ALA A 725 -28.36 22.44 55.92
N ASN A 726 -28.73 23.24 54.91
CA ASN A 726 -29.65 24.37 55.06
C ASN A 726 -31.07 24.07 54.56
N PHE A 727 -31.27 23.07 53.71
CA PHE A 727 -32.56 22.70 53.13
C PHE A 727 -32.99 21.28 53.51
N SER A 728 -34.29 21.08 53.71
CA SER A 728 -34.89 19.75 53.89
C SER A 728 -34.92 18.98 52.56
N ALA A 729 -35.11 17.65 52.63
CA ALA A 729 -35.18 16.80 51.44
C ALA A 729 -36.28 17.25 50.46
N GLU A 730 -37.43 17.71 50.95
CA GLU A 730 -38.52 18.22 50.13
C GLU A 730 -38.19 19.57 49.46
N GLU A 731 -37.43 20.43 50.13
CA GLU A 731 -36.99 21.72 49.60
C GLU A 731 -35.88 21.55 48.57
N LEU A 732 -34.93 20.63 48.81
CA LEU A 732 -33.86 20.26 47.87
C LEU A 732 -34.41 19.74 46.53
N ALA A 733 -35.60 19.12 46.55
CA ALA A 733 -36.27 18.66 45.35
C ALA A 733 -36.93 19.80 44.52
N ASN A 734 -36.96 21.03 45.04
CA ASN A 734 -37.57 22.17 44.38
C ASN A 734 -36.55 23.28 44.09
N ASN A 735 -36.07 23.33 42.84
CA ASN A 735 -35.10 24.33 42.39
C ASN A 735 -35.55 25.79 42.58
N LEU A 736 -36.86 26.07 42.70
CA LEU A 736 -37.33 27.44 42.99
C LEU A 736 -37.12 27.86 44.46
N VAL A 737 -36.74 26.91 45.33
CA VAL A 737 -36.49 27.13 46.76
C VAL A 737 -35.00 26.99 47.09
N SER A 738 -34.32 25.96 46.57
CA SER A 738 -32.92 25.68 46.91
C SER A 738 -31.94 25.84 45.74
N GLY A 739 -32.43 26.24 44.55
CA GLY A 739 -31.58 26.47 43.39
C GLY A 739 -30.72 27.72 43.55
N PHE A 740 -29.63 27.82 42.77
CA PHE A 740 -28.67 28.94 42.87
C PHE A 740 -29.32 30.33 42.79
N ASP A 741 -30.34 30.49 41.94
CA ASP A 741 -31.05 31.75 41.72
C ASP A 741 -32.29 31.94 42.62
N ALA A 742 -32.58 30.98 43.51
CA ALA A 742 -33.71 31.09 44.43
C ALA A 742 -33.42 32.12 45.53
N ASP A 743 -34.42 32.92 45.85
CA ASP A 743 -34.43 33.92 46.94
C ASP A 743 -35.62 33.56 47.86
N THR A 744 -35.39 32.57 48.73
CA THR A 744 -36.46 31.88 49.47
C THR A 744 -37.08 32.74 50.56
N ASP A 745 -36.30 33.62 51.18
CA ASP A 745 -36.73 34.57 52.19
C ASP A 745 -37.09 35.95 51.61
N SER A 746 -36.92 36.14 50.30
CA SER A 746 -37.32 37.33 49.53
C SER A 746 -36.61 38.60 49.97
N ASP A 747 -35.34 38.48 50.36
CA ASP A 747 -34.51 39.59 50.77
C ASP A 747 -33.63 40.11 49.62
N GLY A 748 -33.74 39.57 48.42
CA GLY A 748 -32.99 40.00 47.23
C GLY A 748 -31.58 39.42 47.11
N LEU A 749 -31.17 38.53 48.01
CA LEU A 749 -29.97 37.71 47.86
C LEU A 749 -30.37 36.31 47.36
N THR A 750 -29.72 35.87 46.28
CA THR A 750 -29.95 34.51 45.79
C THR A 750 -29.22 33.52 46.68
N THR A 751 -29.64 32.26 46.65
CA THR A 751 -29.01 31.18 47.42
C THR A 751 -27.51 31.06 47.13
N LEU A 752 -27.05 31.39 45.91
CA LEU A 752 -25.63 31.49 45.58
C LEU A 752 -24.92 32.65 46.30
N LEU A 753 -25.56 33.82 46.41
CA LEU A 753 -25.01 34.95 47.15
C LEU A 753 -25.00 34.67 48.66
N GLU A 754 -26.05 34.03 49.19
CA GLU A 754 -26.11 33.56 50.58
C GLU A 754 -24.94 32.61 50.89
N TYR A 755 -24.72 31.62 50.03
CA TYR A 755 -23.61 30.69 50.14
C TYR A 755 -22.24 31.38 50.13
N ALA A 756 -22.06 32.34 49.22
CA ALA A 756 -20.80 33.05 49.03
C ALA A 756 -20.48 33.99 50.21
N LEU A 757 -21.48 34.75 50.65
CA LEU A 757 -21.32 35.77 51.69
C LEU A 757 -21.44 35.17 53.10
N GLY A 758 -21.92 33.92 53.21
CA GLY A 758 -21.98 33.16 54.45
C GLY A 758 -23.28 33.32 55.25
N GLY A 759 -24.38 33.60 54.57
CA GLY A 759 -25.71 33.75 55.17
C GLY A 759 -26.53 32.45 55.24
N ASP A 760 -27.77 32.61 55.69
CA ASP A 760 -28.77 31.55 55.83
C ASP A 760 -29.90 31.85 54.84
N PRO A 761 -30.11 31.01 53.80
CA PRO A 761 -31.03 31.30 52.70
C PRO A 761 -32.52 31.27 53.09
N LYS A 762 -32.82 31.11 54.38
CA LYS A 762 -34.18 31.12 54.95
C LYS A 762 -34.41 32.28 55.91
N VAL A 763 -33.41 33.14 56.14
CA VAL A 763 -33.45 34.22 57.11
C VAL A 763 -33.00 35.52 56.46
N ALA A 764 -33.99 36.36 56.13
CA ALA A 764 -33.73 37.65 55.48
C ALA A 764 -32.70 38.49 56.27
N ASP A 765 -31.55 38.77 55.66
CA ASP A 765 -30.41 39.48 56.24
C ASP A 765 -29.88 40.58 55.31
N ALA A 766 -30.46 41.77 55.46
CA ALA A 766 -30.03 42.94 54.71
C ALA A 766 -28.59 43.39 55.03
N ASP A 767 -28.01 42.98 56.17
CA ASP A 767 -26.64 43.35 56.56
C ASP A 767 -25.58 42.56 55.79
N LEU A 768 -25.94 41.42 55.21
CA LEU A 768 -25.06 40.57 54.40
C LEU A 768 -24.69 41.18 53.04
N ARG A 769 -25.53 42.10 52.53
CA ARG A 769 -25.35 42.73 51.22
C ARG A 769 -24.04 43.53 51.14
N PRO A 770 -23.34 43.51 49.99
CA PRO A 770 -22.19 44.36 49.78
C PRO A 770 -22.51 45.84 49.98
N ARG A 771 -21.62 46.56 50.66
CA ARG A 771 -21.79 47.97 51.02
C ARG A 771 -20.91 48.84 50.15
N VAL A 772 -21.48 49.89 49.57
CA VAL A 772 -20.75 50.86 48.74
C VAL A 772 -20.40 52.08 49.59
N MET A 773 -19.18 52.59 49.43
CA MET A 773 -18.70 53.79 50.13
C MET A 773 -17.66 54.56 49.31
N ILE A 774 -17.33 55.77 49.76
CA ILE A 774 -16.16 56.51 49.29
C ILE A 774 -15.01 56.22 50.27
N ASP A 775 -13.83 55.90 49.73
CA ASP A 775 -12.64 55.55 50.48
C ASP A 775 -11.44 56.41 50.03
N ASP A 776 -10.78 57.05 50.99
CA ASP A 776 -9.71 58.03 50.77
C ASP A 776 -8.31 57.50 51.17
N SER A 777 -8.20 56.28 51.69
CA SER A 777 -6.98 55.86 52.40
C SER A 777 -6.65 54.36 52.35
N SER A 778 -7.58 53.49 51.94
CA SER A 778 -7.37 52.04 51.97
C SER A 778 -6.51 51.47 50.84
N PHE A 779 -6.23 52.22 49.78
CA PHE A 779 -5.58 51.70 48.55
C PHE A 779 -4.19 52.28 48.26
N GLY A 780 -3.58 53.00 49.21
CA GLY A 780 -2.15 53.39 49.15
C GLY A 780 -1.80 54.56 48.22
N ASP A 781 -2.79 55.26 47.64
CA ASP A 781 -2.58 56.49 46.86
C ASP A 781 -2.82 57.75 47.74
N PRO A 782 -1.84 58.65 47.92
CA PRO A 782 -1.91 59.69 48.95
C PRO A 782 -2.79 60.92 48.66
N ALA A 783 -3.65 60.96 47.63
CA ALA A 783 -4.43 62.16 47.33
C ALA A 783 -5.79 61.99 46.58
N GLY A 784 -6.51 60.85 46.68
CA GLY A 784 -7.80 60.66 46.00
C GLY A 784 -8.90 59.99 46.84
N GLU A 785 -10.14 60.43 46.68
CA GLU A 785 -11.35 59.74 47.13
C GLU A 785 -11.83 58.78 46.03
N PHE A 786 -12.05 57.49 46.33
CA PHE A 786 -12.41 56.45 45.36
C PHE A 786 -13.72 55.77 45.72
N LEU A 787 -14.50 55.36 44.71
CA LEU A 787 -15.68 54.52 44.93
C LEU A 787 -15.23 53.10 45.30
N ALA A 788 -15.71 52.58 46.42
CA ALA A 788 -15.36 51.26 46.93
C ALA A 788 -16.59 50.42 47.29
N LEU A 789 -16.46 49.10 47.18
CA LEU A 789 -17.45 48.10 47.56
C LEU A 789 -16.80 47.14 48.56
N THR A 790 -17.46 46.94 49.70
CA THR A 790 -17.01 46.06 50.78
C THR A 790 -17.99 44.89 50.94
N PHE A 791 -17.47 43.68 51.06
CA PHE A 791 -18.24 42.46 51.29
C PHE A 791 -17.43 41.46 52.12
N ASN A 792 -18.11 40.53 52.79
CA ASN A 792 -17.45 39.41 53.46
C ASN A 792 -17.39 38.21 52.53
N ARG A 793 -16.25 37.51 52.50
CA ARG A 793 -16.11 36.23 51.82
C ARG A 793 -15.80 35.12 52.80
N LEU A 794 -16.23 33.91 52.47
CA LEU A 794 -15.80 32.70 53.17
C LEU A 794 -14.63 32.03 52.45
N LEU A 795 -13.60 31.63 53.21
CA LEU A 795 -12.35 31.05 52.68
C LEU A 795 -12.50 29.59 52.22
N ASN A 796 -13.46 28.85 52.78
CA ASN A 796 -13.74 27.45 52.47
C ASN A 796 -14.67 27.25 51.25
N ARG A 797 -14.68 28.21 50.32
CA ARG A 797 -15.55 28.24 49.15
C ARG A 797 -14.73 28.23 47.84
N PRO A 798 -13.89 27.21 47.59
CA PRO A 798 -13.06 27.14 46.38
C PRO A 798 -13.87 26.86 45.12
N ASP A 799 -15.12 26.42 45.26
CA ASP A 799 -16.05 26.10 44.18
C ASP A 799 -16.77 27.31 43.58
N ILE A 800 -16.43 28.53 44.02
CA ILE A 800 -16.93 29.79 43.48
C ILE A 800 -15.82 30.84 43.35
N ASP A 801 -15.98 31.74 42.39
CA ASP A 801 -15.12 32.90 42.20
C ASP A 801 -15.90 34.19 42.53
N TYR A 802 -15.22 35.20 43.11
CA TYR A 802 -15.78 36.52 43.38
C TYR A 802 -15.13 37.54 42.46
N VAL A 803 -15.94 38.31 41.75
CA VAL A 803 -15.47 39.35 40.83
C VAL A 803 -16.17 40.66 41.18
N VAL A 804 -15.41 41.71 41.49
CA VAL A 804 -15.95 43.05 41.59
C VAL A 804 -15.71 43.76 40.28
N GLU A 805 -16.77 44.33 39.71
CA GLU A 805 -16.72 45.04 38.44
C GLU A 805 -17.14 46.49 38.61
N ALA A 806 -16.53 47.37 37.80
CA ALA A 806 -16.86 48.78 37.70
C ALA A 806 -17.38 49.14 36.30
N SER A 807 -18.30 50.10 36.23
CA SER A 807 -18.78 50.64 34.96
C SER A 807 -19.22 52.10 35.08
N GLU A 808 -19.26 52.80 33.94
CA GLU A 808 -19.86 54.14 33.82
C GLU A 808 -21.38 54.08 33.55
N SER A 809 -21.93 52.90 33.27
CA SER A 809 -23.34 52.69 32.93
C SER A 809 -23.89 51.41 33.56
N LEU A 810 -25.15 51.45 34.00
CA LEU A 810 -25.87 50.24 34.41
C LEU A 810 -26.25 49.34 33.22
N GLU A 811 -26.19 49.86 31.98
CA GLU A 811 -26.62 49.14 30.77
C GLU A 811 -25.54 48.23 30.17
N GLY A 812 -24.28 48.31 30.63
CA GLY A 812 -23.19 47.47 30.14
C GLY A 812 -21.81 48.14 30.16
N GLY A 813 -20.78 47.43 29.71
CA GLY A 813 -19.39 47.90 29.79
C GLY A 813 -18.79 47.74 31.19
N TRP A 814 -19.11 46.64 31.86
CA TRP A 814 -18.53 46.27 33.15
C TRP A 814 -17.10 45.78 32.95
N THR A 815 -16.19 46.30 33.76
CA THR A 815 -14.77 45.93 33.77
C THR A 815 -14.45 45.35 35.13
N GLU A 816 -13.88 44.16 35.17
CA GLU A 816 -13.40 43.53 36.40
C GLU A 816 -12.28 44.36 37.02
N ILE A 817 -12.40 44.71 38.29
CA ILE A 817 -11.43 45.53 39.04
C ILE A 817 -10.81 44.77 40.21
N VAL A 818 -11.48 43.74 40.74
CA VAL A 818 -10.92 42.81 41.73
C VAL A 818 -11.44 41.40 41.45
N GLN A 819 -10.57 40.40 41.58
CA GLN A 819 -10.91 38.99 41.44
C GLN A 819 -10.44 38.18 42.64
N VAL A 820 -11.23 37.19 43.02
CA VAL A 820 -10.91 36.14 43.98
C VAL A 820 -11.21 34.82 43.30
N THR A 821 -10.18 34.03 43.04
CA THR A 821 -10.28 32.81 42.24
C THR A 821 -9.92 31.60 43.10
N ASP A 822 -10.72 30.53 43.06
CA ASP A 822 -10.46 29.26 43.77
C ASP A 822 -10.28 29.39 45.29
N GLY A 823 -11.01 30.32 45.92
CA GLY A 823 -10.82 30.66 47.34
C GLY A 823 -9.47 31.34 47.66
N GLY A 824 -8.67 31.68 46.65
CA GLY A 824 -7.35 32.30 46.75
C GLY A 824 -7.36 33.72 47.31
N PHE A 825 -6.22 34.42 47.30
CA PHE A 825 -6.15 35.79 47.82
C PHE A 825 -6.79 36.81 46.85
N PRO A 826 -7.49 37.87 47.32
CA PRO A 826 -8.06 38.88 46.44
C PRO A 826 -6.99 39.67 45.69
N VAL A 827 -7.15 39.79 44.37
CA VAL A 827 -6.20 40.47 43.49
C VAL A 827 -6.88 41.64 42.79
N ALA A 828 -6.25 42.81 42.84
CA ALA A 828 -6.67 43.98 42.06
C ALA A 828 -6.23 43.88 40.60
N VAL A 829 -7.12 44.23 39.67
CA VAL A 829 -6.93 44.17 38.22
C VAL A 829 -7.49 45.43 37.55
N ASN A 830 -7.09 45.73 36.30
CA ASN A 830 -7.64 46.81 35.46
C ASN A 830 -7.89 48.17 36.14
N GLY A 831 -6.96 48.63 36.99
CA GLY A 831 -7.09 49.91 37.69
C GLY A 831 -7.93 49.86 38.97
N GLY A 832 -8.24 48.66 39.49
CA GLY A 832 -8.80 48.48 40.81
C GLY A 832 -7.77 48.57 41.93
N GLY A 833 -8.26 48.73 43.15
CA GLY A 833 -7.52 48.62 44.40
C GLY A 833 -8.18 47.56 45.29
N VAL A 834 -7.39 46.87 46.10
CA VAL A 834 -7.93 45.90 47.06
C VAL A 834 -7.30 46.09 48.42
N SER A 835 -8.15 46.11 49.44
CA SER A 835 -7.77 46.07 50.86
C SER A 835 -8.52 44.92 51.51
N VAL A 836 -7.82 44.14 52.33
CA VAL A 836 -8.39 42.97 52.99
C VAL A 836 -8.25 43.11 54.50
N GLY A 837 -9.33 42.81 55.22
CA GLY A 837 -9.33 42.74 56.68
C GLY A 837 -8.54 41.54 57.20
N ALA A 838 -8.34 41.49 58.51
CA ALA A 838 -7.84 40.30 59.18
C ALA A 838 -8.82 39.13 58.97
N VAL A 839 -8.28 37.91 58.89
CA VAL A 839 -9.11 36.70 58.81
C VAL A 839 -9.71 36.42 60.19
N GLU A 840 -11.04 36.35 60.26
CA GLU A 840 -11.80 36.02 61.47
C GLU A 840 -12.46 34.65 61.29
N GLY A 841 -11.79 33.60 61.76
CA GLY A 841 -12.23 32.22 61.55
C GLY A 841 -12.17 31.85 60.06
N ASN A 842 -13.34 31.64 59.44
CA ASN A 842 -13.48 31.33 58.01
C ASN A 842 -13.91 32.54 57.17
N SER A 843 -14.19 33.69 57.80
CA SER A 843 -14.63 34.90 57.11
C SER A 843 -13.49 35.90 56.94
N GLN A 844 -13.51 36.64 55.84
CA GLN A 844 -12.62 37.76 55.60
C GLN A 844 -13.38 38.90 54.92
N GLU A 845 -13.28 40.11 55.48
CA GLU A 845 -13.78 41.32 54.82
C GLU A 845 -12.85 41.69 53.64
N VAL A 846 -13.44 41.89 52.48
CA VAL A 846 -12.77 42.36 51.26
C VAL A 846 -13.35 43.71 50.87
N ARG A 847 -12.46 44.66 50.63
CA ARG A 847 -12.77 45.99 50.14
C ARG A 847 -12.12 46.19 48.78
N ALA A 848 -12.95 46.33 47.75
CA ALA A 848 -12.53 46.56 46.37
C ALA A 848 -12.83 48.01 45.98
N GLY A 849 -11.83 48.72 45.48
CA GLY A 849 -11.93 50.12 45.05
C GLY A 849 -11.73 50.26 43.55
N ASP A 850 -12.45 51.19 42.94
CA ASP A 850 -12.22 51.68 41.58
C ASP A 850 -11.29 52.90 41.65
N LEU A 851 -10.02 52.78 41.22
CA LEU A 851 -9.02 53.84 41.41
C LEU A 851 -9.15 55.00 40.42
N VAL A 852 -10.36 55.26 39.92
CA VAL A 852 -10.72 56.50 39.25
C VAL A 852 -11.20 57.49 40.32
N PRO A 853 -10.50 58.62 40.55
CA PRO A 853 -10.89 59.58 41.58
C PRO A 853 -12.32 60.08 41.39
N VAL A 854 -13.10 60.14 42.47
CA VAL A 854 -14.50 60.57 42.42
C VAL A 854 -14.64 61.97 41.81
N GLU A 855 -13.72 62.88 42.13
CA GLU A 855 -13.68 64.25 41.60
C GLU A 855 -13.43 64.33 40.08
N GLU A 856 -12.75 63.32 39.53
CA GLU A 856 -12.43 63.21 38.10
C GLU A 856 -13.41 62.30 37.34
N SER A 857 -14.30 61.63 38.06
CA SER A 857 -15.23 60.65 37.52
C SER A 857 -16.60 61.23 37.16
N GLY A 858 -17.24 60.65 36.14
CA GLY A 858 -18.65 60.88 35.83
C GLY A 858 -19.57 60.06 36.74
N ARG A 859 -20.50 59.31 36.15
CA ARG A 859 -21.25 58.28 36.89
C ARG A 859 -20.37 57.04 36.97
N ARG A 860 -20.23 56.44 38.15
CA ARG A 860 -19.55 55.15 38.35
C ARG A 860 -20.44 54.22 39.18
N PHE A 861 -20.44 52.95 38.81
CA PHE A 861 -21.22 51.88 39.45
C PHE A 861 -20.30 50.72 39.76
N LEU A 862 -20.51 50.07 40.91
CA LEU A 862 -19.84 48.83 41.29
C LEU A 862 -20.88 47.72 41.45
N ARG A 863 -20.48 46.49 41.12
CA ARG A 863 -21.23 45.28 41.48
C ARG A 863 -20.30 44.15 41.89
N LEU A 864 -20.81 43.27 42.73
CA LEU A 864 -20.21 41.97 43.01
C LEU A 864 -20.89 40.91 42.15
N LEU A 865 -20.09 40.15 41.42
CA LEU A 865 -20.51 38.98 40.66
C LEU A 865 -19.89 37.73 41.32
N VAL A 866 -20.73 36.73 41.58
CA VAL A 866 -20.28 35.42 42.06
C VAL A 866 -20.48 34.40 40.95
N ILE A 867 -19.43 33.67 40.61
CA ILE A 867 -19.40 32.72 39.49
C ILE A 867 -19.21 31.31 40.04
N LYS A 868 -20.09 30.39 39.65
CA LYS A 868 -19.94 28.95 39.94
C LYS A 868 -18.85 28.33 39.06
N ARG A 869 -18.09 27.39 39.62
CA ARG A 869 -17.20 26.50 38.87
C ARG A 869 -17.86 25.19 38.45
#